data_AF-A0A2D2DT44-F1
#
_entry.id   AF-A0A2D2DT44-F1
#
_cell.length_a   1.000
_cell.length_b   1.000
_cell.length_c   1.000
_cell.angle_alpha   90.00
_cell.angle_beta   90.00
_cell.angle_gamma   90.00
#
_symmetry.space_group_name_H-M   'P 1'
#
loop_
_entity.id
_entity.type
_entity.pdbx_description
1 polymer ?
#
loop_
_entity_poly.entity_id
_entity_poly.type
_entity_poly.pdbx_seq_one_letter_code
_entity_poly.pdbx_strand_id
1 'polypeptide(L)'
;MNGPRARFTRLLGLAQETHISLPLFAMLLLVIIWMATDHFIGIERSAARDAARDSSQELIDTYEAQMQRNLGSIDQTLKVLKYAVELKGTAGALPALNQQGLLPSGLVFVVSIADRGGMVVASNPPAREINVSSQSYFAFHRDSGSDTGTPFVSQTLRDSANPDWHLHFTRRLNDKDGRFAGVAIVEVDPAYFTSGYERSRLGESGALGLYGTDGVFRALRIGDKVVWGLRAPHVPREAGAGQVVASDWDGVRRHTSVRRLHGFSLTALVGLSEHESMAAFEQQRRNYLWVAGSGSALLVIIVTLVCGWSWQLTRTRRRIRRAQETYAAASEASLDAFFVMRSISADDGTIADFVIEATNTRAEKLAGMDKPSLRGLRLSAMLPAFRDNGIFEDLIKVTLVGGVHEAEWLAELSGGRTCWLHRQVVAVEDGVVAIVRDITERKVAEERIRHMAHHDELTGLPNRSLIRDRLDQAILQAQRRGRCVAVAFIDLDGFKLVNDGLGHNAGDELLKVVGARMSACVRREDTLGRFGGDEFIIILPDQADNPMAVAPILEKIRQAVTEPVLLEGQEVQVSCSMGVVMYPRDGADPNTLMMNADAAMYRAKEMGNNNFQFYAREMNASVEEKLVLLEGLRGALDEGQFHLLYQPKVDLRSGLIFGVEALIRWEHPEHGVVSPLRFIGLAEESGLIVAIGDWVLHTACRQNKAWQDAGLAPITMSVNVSPRQFEEKRLVERVAAALRESALAPGALELEVTESLIMRDLAQSVGKMRELEAMGLSLSIDDFGTGYSSLSALKSFPISSLKIDKSFVRELADNTDDQAIAMAVISLGHKLNLRVIAEGVETEQQCTFLRDNDCDEMQGYLFSRPVPAAQIAALLAEQARMQAGCAHPGRSLHPPQADVA
;
A
#
# COMPACT_ATOMS: atom_id res chain seq x y z
N MET A 1 -10.57 -45.00 56.48
CA MET A 1 -10.42 -45.51 55.10
C MET A 1 -11.44 -44.82 54.19
N ASN A 2 -11.17 -43.60 53.73
CA ASN A 2 -12.04 -42.88 52.79
C ASN A 2 -11.49 -43.09 51.38
N GLY A 3 -12.06 -44.09 50.70
CA GLY A 3 -11.57 -44.56 49.41
C GLY A 3 -11.83 -43.61 48.24
N PRO A 4 -11.05 -43.72 47.15
CA PRO A 4 -11.13 -42.89 45.94
C PRO A 4 -12.52 -42.86 45.26
N ARG A 5 -13.42 -43.79 45.60
CA ARG A 5 -14.80 -43.84 45.06
C ARG A 5 -15.69 -42.65 45.47
N ALA A 6 -15.53 -42.08 46.67
CA ALA A 6 -16.39 -40.97 47.13
C ALA A 6 -16.04 -39.60 46.51
N ARG A 7 -14.77 -39.41 46.09
CA ARG A 7 -14.36 -38.23 45.31
C ARG A 7 -14.82 -38.34 43.87
N PHE A 8 -14.83 -39.54 43.30
CA PHE A 8 -15.26 -39.79 41.91
C PHE A 8 -16.77 -39.54 41.71
N THR A 9 -17.62 -39.95 42.65
CA THR A 9 -19.07 -39.67 42.60
C THR A 9 -19.42 -38.19 42.81
N ARG A 10 -18.66 -37.44 43.63
CA ARG A 10 -18.81 -35.98 43.74
C ARG A 10 -18.38 -35.24 42.46
N LEU A 11 -17.31 -35.70 41.81
CA LEU A 11 -16.86 -35.16 40.53
C LEU A 11 -17.86 -35.45 39.40
N LEU A 12 -18.46 -36.64 39.36
CA LEU A 12 -19.51 -36.96 38.39
C LEU A 12 -20.78 -36.10 38.60
N GLY A 13 -21.15 -35.78 39.84
CA GLY A 13 -22.28 -34.91 40.15
C GLY A 13 -22.08 -33.46 39.70
N LEU A 14 -20.86 -32.95 39.80
CA LEU A 14 -20.48 -31.62 39.25
C LEU A 14 -20.43 -31.62 37.72
N ALA A 15 -20.02 -32.73 37.10
CA ALA A 15 -20.02 -32.88 35.64
C ALA A 15 -21.43 -32.99 35.02
N GLN A 16 -22.47 -33.22 35.82
CA GLN A 16 -23.87 -33.21 35.35
C GLN A 16 -24.47 -31.79 35.30
N GLU A 17 -23.82 -30.79 35.87
CA GLU A 17 -24.26 -29.41 35.72
C GLU A 17 -23.88 -28.90 34.32
N THR A 18 -24.90 -28.53 33.53
CA THR A 18 -24.77 -28.14 32.11
C THR A 18 -23.79 -27.01 31.83
N HIS A 19 -23.45 -26.20 32.84
CA HIS A 19 -22.48 -25.11 32.72
C HIS A 19 -21.01 -25.53 32.91
N ILE A 20 -20.76 -26.78 33.34
CA ILE A 20 -19.41 -27.36 33.46
C ILE A 20 -19.13 -28.37 32.34
N SER A 21 -20.13 -29.16 31.93
CA SER A 21 -19.98 -30.15 30.85
C SER A 21 -19.86 -29.54 29.46
N LEU A 22 -20.56 -28.43 29.19
CA LEU A 22 -20.54 -27.78 27.88
C LEU A 22 -19.17 -27.16 27.53
N PRO A 23 -18.47 -26.45 28.45
CA PRO A 23 -17.10 -26.00 28.20
C PRO A 23 -16.10 -27.15 27.99
N LEU A 24 -16.22 -28.24 28.75
CA LEU A 24 -15.38 -29.43 28.58
C LEU A 24 -15.57 -30.08 27.21
N PHE A 25 -16.82 -30.18 26.75
CA PHE A 25 -17.12 -30.68 25.41
C PHE A 25 -16.61 -29.75 24.30
N ALA A 26 -16.73 -28.44 24.50
CA ALA A 26 -16.18 -27.44 23.58
C ALA A 26 -14.65 -27.54 23.48
N MET A 27 -13.96 -27.74 24.60
CA MET A 27 -12.51 -27.94 24.62
C MET A 27 -12.09 -29.19 23.82
N LEU A 28 -12.82 -30.29 23.96
CA LEU A 28 -12.58 -31.50 23.16
C LEU A 28 -12.76 -31.25 21.65
N LEU A 29 -13.83 -30.54 21.27
CA LEU A 29 -14.07 -30.16 19.88
C LEU A 29 -12.98 -29.25 19.33
N LEU A 30 -12.48 -28.29 20.10
CA LEU A 30 -11.35 -27.45 19.70
C LEU A 30 -10.11 -28.29 19.42
N VAL A 31 -9.78 -29.24 20.29
CA VAL A 31 -8.64 -30.15 20.08
C VAL A 31 -8.80 -30.93 18.76
N ILE A 32 -10.01 -31.42 18.47
CA ILE A 32 -10.29 -32.13 17.21
C ILE A 32 -10.15 -31.21 16.00
N ILE A 33 -10.69 -29.98 16.06
CA ILE A 33 -10.59 -29.00 14.97
C ILE A 33 -9.12 -28.70 14.66
N TRP A 34 -8.30 -28.43 15.68
CA TRP A 34 -6.90 -28.08 15.48
C TRP A 34 -6.05 -29.29 15.04
N MET A 35 -6.30 -30.50 15.56
CA MET A 35 -5.65 -31.73 15.07
C MET A 35 -5.98 -32.01 13.60
N ALA A 36 -7.25 -31.89 13.21
CA ALA A 36 -7.67 -32.08 11.82
C ALA A 36 -7.04 -31.02 10.91
N THR A 37 -7.01 -29.76 11.37
CA THR A 37 -6.39 -28.65 10.64
C THR A 37 -4.90 -28.89 10.40
N ASP A 38 -4.16 -29.29 11.44
CA ASP A 38 -2.74 -29.64 11.33
C ASP A 38 -2.51 -30.82 10.37
N HIS A 39 -3.36 -31.85 10.45
CA HIS A 39 -3.30 -32.99 9.54
C HIS A 39 -3.52 -32.60 8.06
N PHE A 40 -4.53 -31.78 7.76
CA PHE A 40 -4.78 -31.30 6.39
C PHE A 40 -3.66 -30.41 5.87
N ILE A 41 -3.14 -29.50 6.71
CA ILE A 41 -1.97 -28.68 6.36
C ILE A 41 -0.77 -29.58 6.07
N GLY A 42 -0.56 -30.64 6.85
CA GLY A 42 0.50 -31.62 6.64
C GLY A 42 0.40 -32.33 5.28
N ILE A 43 -0.80 -32.79 4.91
CA ILE A 43 -1.07 -33.43 3.62
C ILE A 43 -0.77 -32.48 2.46
N GLU A 44 -1.34 -31.27 2.51
CA GLU A 44 -1.16 -30.27 1.45
C GLU A 44 0.29 -29.82 1.31
N ARG A 45 1.02 -29.74 2.43
CA ARG A 45 2.46 -29.44 2.41
C ARG A 45 3.25 -30.51 1.68
N SER A 46 2.92 -31.79 1.90
CA SER A 46 3.57 -32.90 1.19
C SER A 46 3.24 -32.82 -0.30
N ALA A 47 1.96 -32.67 -0.64
CA ALA A 47 1.51 -32.57 -2.04
C ALA A 47 2.17 -31.41 -2.79
N ALA A 48 2.28 -30.23 -2.17
CA ALA A 48 2.94 -29.07 -2.76
C ALA A 48 4.43 -29.34 -3.03
N ARG A 49 5.13 -30.00 -2.09
CA ARG A 49 6.54 -30.36 -2.26
C ARG A 49 6.76 -31.38 -3.37
N ASP A 50 5.88 -32.38 -3.44
CA ASP A 50 5.92 -33.39 -4.49
C ASP A 50 5.64 -32.75 -5.86
N ALA A 51 4.65 -31.85 -5.96
CA ALA A 51 4.38 -31.10 -7.18
C ALA A 51 5.56 -30.19 -7.61
N ALA A 52 6.22 -29.50 -6.66
CA ALA A 52 7.40 -28.69 -6.96
C ALA A 52 8.59 -29.55 -7.45
N ARG A 53 8.74 -30.75 -6.88
CA ARG A 53 9.74 -31.73 -7.31
C ARG A 53 9.46 -32.27 -8.71
N ASP A 54 8.22 -32.63 -9.00
CA ASP A 54 7.80 -33.17 -10.30
C ASP A 54 7.91 -32.10 -11.40
N SER A 55 7.50 -30.86 -11.12
CA SER A 55 7.67 -29.72 -12.03
C SER A 55 9.15 -29.44 -12.34
N SER A 56 10.02 -29.47 -11.33
CA SER A 56 11.47 -29.33 -11.54
C SER A 56 12.04 -30.45 -12.43
N GLN A 57 11.51 -31.66 -12.33
CA GLN A 57 11.89 -32.80 -13.18
C GLN A 57 11.42 -32.63 -14.63
N GLU A 58 10.14 -32.29 -14.84
CA GLU A 58 9.59 -32.06 -16.17
C GLU A 58 10.35 -30.95 -16.91
N LEU A 59 10.66 -29.87 -16.20
CA LEU A 59 11.41 -28.74 -16.75
C LEU A 59 12.84 -29.12 -17.13
N ILE A 60 13.56 -29.89 -16.29
CA ILE A 60 14.92 -30.31 -16.65
C ILE A 60 14.92 -31.28 -17.82
N ASP A 61 13.94 -32.18 -17.93
CA ASP A 61 13.85 -33.13 -19.04
C ASP A 61 13.55 -32.38 -20.36
N THR A 62 12.68 -31.38 -20.31
CA THR A 62 12.38 -30.50 -21.45
C THR A 62 13.60 -29.69 -21.87
N TYR A 63 14.28 -29.08 -20.90
CA TYR A 63 15.46 -28.27 -21.15
C TYR A 63 16.64 -29.11 -21.65
N GLU A 64 16.86 -30.31 -21.11
CA GLU A 64 17.84 -31.28 -21.61
C GLU A 64 17.59 -31.58 -23.09
N ALA A 65 16.36 -31.93 -23.46
CA ALA A 65 16.01 -32.23 -24.85
C ALA A 65 16.25 -31.03 -25.78
N GLN A 66 15.95 -29.81 -25.31
CA GLN A 66 16.22 -28.58 -26.06
C GLN A 66 17.73 -28.34 -26.22
N MET A 67 18.51 -28.47 -25.15
CA MET A 67 19.96 -28.31 -25.20
C MET A 67 20.63 -29.36 -26.09
N GLN A 68 20.18 -30.61 -26.04
CA GLN A 68 20.66 -31.67 -26.93
C GLN A 68 20.43 -31.33 -28.42
N ARG A 69 19.24 -30.81 -28.77
CA ARG A 69 18.96 -30.35 -30.15
C ARG A 69 19.84 -29.18 -30.57
N ASN A 70 19.92 -28.16 -29.71
CA ASN A 70 20.68 -26.95 -29.99
C ASN A 70 22.18 -27.24 -30.16
N LEU A 71 22.76 -27.96 -29.20
CA LEU A 71 24.17 -28.34 -29.23
C LEU A 71 24.46 -29.34 -30.37
N GLY A 72 23.54 -30.28 -30.64
CA GLY A 72 23.63 -31.20 -31.77
C GLY A 72 23.64 -30.47 -33.13
N SER A 73 22.84 -29.42 -33.29
CA SER A 73 22.84 -28.57 -34.50
C SER A 73 24.18 -27.83 -34.69
N ILE A 74 24.75 -27.32 -33.60
CA ILE A 74 26.09 -26.69 -33.61
C ILE A 74 27.16 -27.73 -34.00
N ASP A 75 27.13 -28.92 -33.40
CA ASP A 75 28.08 -29.98 -33.72
C ASP A 75 27.95 -30.46 -35.17
N GLN A 76 26.72 -30.54 -35.70
CA GLN A 76 26.48 -30.86 -37.10
C GLN A 76 27.05 -29.79 -38.02
N THR A 77 26.88 -28.51 -37.68
CA THR A 77 27.48 -27.39 -38.43
C THR A 77 29.00 -27.52 -38.45
N LEU A 78 29.63 -27.79 -37.30
CA LEU A 78 31.07 -28.03 -37.19
C LEU A 78 31.54 -29.23 -38.03
N LYS A 79 30.77 -30.32 -38.08
CA LYS A 79 31.07 -31.49 -38.92
C LYS A 79 30.97 -31.17 -40.42
N VAL A 80 29.93 -30.43 -40.83
CA VAL A 80 29.75 -30.01 -42.22
C VAL A 80 30.88 -29.08 -42.66
N LEU A 81 31.28 -28.13 -41.79
CA LEU A 81 32.44 -27.26 -42.03
C LEU A 81 33.72 -28.07 -42.19
N LYS A 82 33.97 -29.02 -41.30
CA LYS A 82 35.14 -29.90 -41.39
C LYS A 82 35.17 -30.64 -42.72
N TYR A 83 34.07 -31.26 -43.11
CA TYR A 83 33.95 -31.97 -44.38
C TYR A 83 34.18 -31.05 -45.59
N ALA A 84 33.60 -29.85 -45.58
CA ALA A 84 33.77 -28.88 -46.65
C ALA A 84 35.23 -28.38 -46.77
N VAL A 85 35.92 -28.17 -45.65
CA VAL A 85 37.34 -27.78 -45.62
C VAL A 85 38.23 -28.90 -46.16
N GLU A 86 37.96 -30.16 -45.80
CA GLU A 86 38.71 -31.32 -46.30
C GLU A 86 38.56 -31.48 -47.83
N LEU A 87 37.40 -31.10 -48.40
CA LEU A 87 37.11 -31.19 -49.83
C LEU A 87 37.59 -29.99 -50.65
N LYS A 88 37.40 -28.76 -50.16
CA LYS A 88 37.57 -27.50 -50.90
C LYS A 88 38.66 -26.59 -50.36
N GLY A 89 39.32 -26.96 -49.26
CA GLY A 89 40.29 -26.13 -48.56
C GLY A 89 39.65 -25.05 -47.68
N THR A 90 40.45 -24.43 -46.82
CA THR A 90 39.99 -23.47 -45.80
C THR A 90 39.32 -22.21 -46.39
N ALA A 91 39.84 -21.68 -47.50
CA ALA A 91 39.28 -20.49 -48.16
C ALA A 91 38.01 -20.77 -48.99
N GLY A 92 37.87 -21.99 -49.53
CA GLY A 92 36.77 -22.35 -50.45
C GLY A 92 35.54 -22.96 -49.77
N ALA A 93 35.67 -23.41 -48.51
CA ALA A 93 34.62 -24.15 -47.82
C ALA A 93 33.40 -23.29 -47.44
N LEU A 94 33.63 -22.13 -46.80
CA LEU A 94 32.55 -21.29 -46.28
C LEU A 94 31.69 -20.67 -47.41
N PRO A 95 32.26 -20.12 -48.50
CA PRO A 95 31.47 -19.62 -49.62
C PRO A 95 30.62 -20.70 -50.29
N ALA A 96 31.14 -21.93 -50.41
CA ALA A 96 30.41 -23.05 -50.99
C ALA A 96 29.22 -23.48 -50.13
N LEU A 97 29.38 -23.52 -48.81
CA LEU A 97 28.29 -23.84 -47.89
C LEU A 97 27.22 -22.73 -47.86
N ASN A 98 27.64 -21.46 -47.96
CA ASN A 98 26.71 -20.34 -48.02
C ASN A 98 25.84 -20.38 -49.29
N GLN A 99 26.45 -20.66 -50.46
CA GLN A 99 25.72 -20.79 -51.73
C GLN A 99 24.70 -21.93 -51.73
N GLN A 100 24.95 -23.00 -50.96
CA GLN A 100 24.06 -24.15 -50.83
C GLN A 100 23.03 -23.99 -49.70
N GLY A 101 23.03 -22.86 -48.97
CA GLY A 101 22.13 -22.63 -47.83
C GLY A 101 22.37 -23.58 -46.66
N LEU A 102 23.60 -24.10 -46.51
CA LEU A 102 23.97 -25.08 -45.48
C LEU A 102 24.59 -24.44 -44.22
N LEU A 103 24.71 -23.11 -44.18
CA LEU A 103 25.16 -22.39 -42.99
C LEU A 103 23.97 -21.95 -42.12
N PRO A 104 24.12 -22.00 -40.79
CA PRO A 104 23.12 -21.44 -39.89
C PRO A 104 23.02 -19.91 -40.05
N SER A 105 21.93 -19.33 -39.54
CA SER A 105 21.70 -17.89 -39.62
C SER A 105 22.82 -17.10 -38.93
N GLY A 106 23.45 -16.19 -39.68
CA GLY A 106 24.49 -15.29 -39.20
C GLY A 106 24.04 -14.28 -38.14
N LEU A 107 22.73 -14.20 -37.86
CA LEU A 107 22.15 -13.40 -36.78
C LEU A 107 22.30 -14.05 -35.40
N VAL A 108 22.45 -15.38 -35.36
CA VAL A 108 22.49 -16.18 -34.12
C VAL A 108 23.81 -16.92 -33.97
N PHE A 109 24.40 -17.36 -35.10
CA PHE A 109 25.64 -18.12 -35.13
C PHE A 109 26.65 -17.41 -36.02
N VAL A 110 27.81 -17.05 -35.45
CA VAL A 110 28.96 -16.62 -36.24
C VAL A 110 29.80 -17.85 -36.53
N VAL A 111 30.05 -18.12 -37.81
CA VAL A 111 30.82 -19.29 -38.23
C VAL A 111 32.14 -18.83 -38.82
N SER A 112 33.25 -19.36 -38.31
CA SER A 112 34.60 -18.96 -38.70
C SER A 112 35.52 -20.16 -38.93
N ILE A 113 36.49 -20.01 -39.81
CA ILE A 113 37.55 -21.00 -40.08
C ILE A 113 38.89 -20.34 -39.81
N ALA A 114 39.63 -20.89 -38.84
CA ALA A 114 41.02 -20.52 -38.57
C ALA A 114 41.97 -21.52 -39.22
N ASP A 115 43.06 -21.03 -39.82
CA ASP A 115 44.09 -21.86 -40.44
C ASP A 115 45.08 -22.47 -39.41
N ARG A 116 46.11 -23.16 -39.91
CA ARG A 116 47.16 -23.80 -39.08
C ARG A 116 47.94 -22.78 -38.22
N GLY A 117 48.09 -21.55 -38.71
CA GLY A 117 48.75 -20.45 -37.99
C GLY A 117 47.85 -19.76 -36.96
N GLY A 118 46.54 -20.06 -36.97
CA GLY A 118 45.54 -19.44 -36.11
C GLY A 118 44.97 -18.16 -36.69
N MET A 119 45.16 -17.86 -37.97
CA MET A 119 44.50 -16.73 -38.62
C MET A 119 43.09 -17.14 -39.08
N VAL A 120 42.07 -16.36 -38.73
CA VAL A 120 40.71 -16.53 -39.26
C VAL A 120 40.71 -16.10 -40.73
N VAL A 121 40.56 -17.07 -41.63
CA VAL A 121 40.64 -16.89 -43.09
C VAL A 121 39.28 -16.82 -43.78
N ALA A 122 38.21 -17.23 -43.10
CA ALA A 122 36.85 -17.14 -43.60
C ALA A 122 35.87 -17.03 -42.43
N SER A 123 34.85 -16.19 -42.56
CA SER A 123 33.78 -16.03 -41.57
C SER A 123 32.43 -15.69 -42.22
N ASN A 124 31.35 -16.07 -41.55
CA ASN A 124 29.97 -15.77 -41.91
C ASN A 124 29.19 -15.39 -40.64
N PRO A 125 28.76 -14.12 -40.48
CA PRO A 125 28.96 -12.99 -41.40
C PRO A 125 30.45 -12.65 -41.63
N PRO A 126 30.80 -12.02 -42.77
CA PRO A 126 32.18 -11.63 -43.04
C PRO A 126 32.74 -10.68 -41.96
N ALA A 127 33.84 -11.08 -41.34
CA ALA A 127 34.54 -10.34 -40.30
C ALA A 127 36.02 -10.12 -40.68
N ARG A 128 36.71 -9.23 -39.95
CA ARG A 128 38.15 -9.00 -40.16
C ARG A 128 38.96 -10.24 -39.81
N GLU A 129 40.13 -10.39 -40.44
CA GLU A 129 41.08 -11.45 -40.10
C GLU A 129 41.61 -11.23 -38.68
N ILE A 130 41.46 -12.23 -37.83
CA ILE A 130 41.83 -12.19 -36.41
C ILE A 130 42.75 -13.36 -36.13
N ASN A 131 43.79 -13.15 -35.32
CA ASN A 131 44.66 -14.20 -34.87
C ASN A 131 44.15 -14.81 -33.56
N VAL A 132 43.77 -16.09 -33.60
CA VAL A 132 43.24 -16.88 -32.48
C VAL A 132 44.25 -17.89 -31.92
N SER A 133 45.51 -17.84 -32.35
CA SER A 133 46.54 -18.82 -31.96
C SER A 133 46.85 -18.87 -30.46
N SER A 134 46.58 -17.77 -29.73
CA SER A 134 46.74 -17.65 -28.28
C SER A 134 45.53 -18.16 -27.49
N GLN A 135 44.41 -18.45 -28.15
CA GLN A 135 43.18 -18.85 -27.49
C GLN A 135 43.23 -20.29 -26.98
N SER A 136 42.61 -20.55 -25.82
CA SER A 136 42.64 -21.86 -25.15
C SER A 136 42.07 -22.99 -26.01
N TYR A 137 41.01 -22.72 -26.76
CA TYR A 137 40.41 -23.69 -27.68
C TYR A 137 41.33 -24.03 -28.86
N PHE A 138 42.14 -23.07 -29.34
CA PHE A 138 43.06 -23.30 -30.46
C PHE A 138 44.26 -24.13 -30.01
N ALA A 139 44.85 -23.79 -28.87
CA ALA A 139 45.91 -24.56 -28.24
C ALA A 139 45.45 -26.00 -27.94
N PHE A 140 44.23 -26.18 -27.41
CA PHE A 140 43.63 -27.49 -27.19
C PHE A 140 43.62 -28.34 -28.47
N HIS A 141 43.15 -27.79 -29.59
CA HIS A 141 43.09 -28.54 -30.85
C HIS A 141 44.45 -28.73 -31.51
N ARG A 142 45.39 -27.79 -31.40
CA ARG A 142 46.75 -27.92 -31.96
C ARG A 142 47.57 -28.99 -31.24
N ASP A 143 47.50 -29.00 -29.91
CA ASP A 143 48.36 -29.81 -29.05
C ASP A 143 47.77 -31.22 -28.82
N SER A 144 46.50 -31.44 -29.17
CA SER A 144 45.90 -32.78 -29.22
C SER A 144 46.59 -33.65 -30.29
N GLY A 145 47.09 -34.83 -29.92
CA GLY A 145 47.80 -35.71 -30.86
C GLY A 145 46.93 -36.30 -31.98
N SER A 146 45.60 -36.30 -31.83
CA SER A 146 44.62 -36.78 -32.81
C SER A 146 43.26 -36.07 -32.61
N ASP A 147 42.34 -36.22 -33.56
CA ASP A 147 40.98 -35.67 -33.45
C ASP A 147 40.17 -36.42 -32.37
N THR A 148 39.71 -35.70 -31.35
CA THR A 148 38.93 -36.24 -30.23
C THR A 148 37.48 -36.58 -30.60
N GLY A 149 37.04 -36.20 -31.81
CA GLY A 149 35.69 -36.48 -32.32
C GLY A 149 34.57 -35.63 -31.68
N THR A 150 34.84 -34.96 -30.56
CA THR A 150 33.91 -34.10 -29.82
C THR A 150 34.28 -32.62 -29.95
N PRO A 151 33.29 -31.71 -30.01
CA PRO A 151 33.56 -30.29 -30.06
C PRO A 151 34.06 -29.79 -28.69
N PHE A 152 35.04 -28.90 -28.71
CA PHE A 152 35.47 -28.19 -27.51
C PHE A 152 34.55 -27.00 -27.26
N VAL A 153 34.07 -26.86 -26.03
CA VAL A 153 33.22 -25.76 -25.57
C VAL A 153 34.02 -24.85 -24.66
N SER A 154 34.25 -23.61 -25.08
CA SER A 154 34.98 -22.64 -24.28
C SER A 154 34.21 -22.21 -23.03
N GLN A 155 34.90 -21.55 -22.09
CA GLN A 155 34.22 -20.64 -21.17
C GLN A 155 33.70 -19.43 -21.95
N THR A 156 32.89 -18.58 -21.32
CA THR A 156 32.52 -17.30 -21.92
C THR A 156 33.75 -16.42 -22.04
N LEU A 157 34.02 -15.98 -23.26
CA LEU A 157 35.19 -15.20 -23.62
C LEU A 157 34.75 -13.80 -24.08
N ARG A 158 35.69 -12.86 -24.02
CA ARG A 158 35.65 -11.58 -24.70
C ARG A 158 37.00 -11.45 -25.40
N ASP A 159 37.02 -11.12 -26.68
CA ASP A 159 38.27 -10.94 -27.40
C ASP A 159 38.33 -9.54 -28.04
N SER A 160 39.48 -9.22 -28.64
CA SER A 160 39.71 -7.90 -29.25
C SER A 160 38.85 -7.65 -30.48
N ALA A 161 38.22 -8.69 -31.02
CA ALA A 161 37.45 -8.64 -32.26
C ALA A 161 35.94 -8.58 -32.02
N ASN A 162 35.46 -9.25 -30.98
CA ASN A 162 34.11 -9.15 -30.48
C ASN A 162 34.11 -8.67 -29.02
N PRO A 163 33.72 -7.40 -28.76
CA PRO A 163 33.64 -6.87 -27.40
C PRO A 163 32.47 -7.47 -26.61
N ASP A 164 31.55 -8.21 -27.22
CA ASP A 164 30.45 -8.87 -26.52
C ASP A 164 30.86 -10.28 -26.05
N TRP A 165 30.21 -10.73 -24.99
CA TRP A 165 30.48 -12.06 -24.42
C TRP A 165 29.95 -13.15 -25.35
N HIS A 166 30.79 -14.14 -25.62
CA HIS A 166 30.45 -15.23 -26.53
C HIS A 166 31.01 -16.57 -26.06
N LEU A 167 30.37 -17.65 -26.55
CA LEU A 167 30.82 -19.03 -26.39
C LEU A 167 31.32 -19.57 -27.72
N HIS A 168 32.51 -20.17 -27.70
CA HIS A 168 33.07 -20.86 -28.85
C HIS A 168 32.87 -22.37 -28.75
N PHE A 169 32.23 -22.91 -29.77
CA PHE A 169 32.18 -24.32 -30.08
C PHE A 169 33.17 -24.58 -31.21
N THR A 170 34.15 -25.43 -30.97
CA THR A 170 35.27 -25.58 -31.90
C THR A 170 35.57 -27.02 -32.21
N ARG A 171 35.95 -27.28 -33.46
CA ARG A 171 36.33 -28.62 -33.95
C ARG A 171 37.62 -28.54 -34.74
N ARG A 172 38.51 -29.50 -34.52
CA ARG A 172 39.78 -29.64 -35.23
C ARG A 172 39.54 -29.91 -36.72
N LEU A 173 40.31 -29.22 -37.57
CA LEU A 173 40.41 -29.45 -39.00
C LEU A 173 41.72 -30.17 -39.31
N ASN A 174 41.69 -31.15 -40.21
CA ASN A 174 42.87 -31.90 -40.62
C ASN A 174 43.14 -31.72 -42.12
N ASP A 175 44.41 -31.84 -42.52
CA ASP A 175 44.80 -31.92 -43.91
C ASP A 175 44.65 -33.36 -44.45
N LYS A 176 44.96 -33.57 -45.73
CA LYS A 176 44.84 -34.88 -46.39
C LYS A 176 45.72 -35.97 -45.76
N ASP A 177 46.77 -35.59 -45.03
CA ASP A 177 47.68 -36.50 -44.34
C ASP A 177 47.28 -36.71 -42.87
N GLY A 178 46.13 -36.17 -42.43
CA GLY A 178 45.64 -36.25 -41.06
C GLY A 178 46.34 -35.30 -40.07
N ARG A 179 47.19 -34.38 -40.55
CA ARG A 179 47.88 -33.40 -39.70
C ARG A 179 46.97 -32.20 -39.42
N PHE A 180 47.24 -31.49 -38.31
CA PHE A 180 46.48 -30.30 -37.93
C PHE A 180 46.49 -29.25 -39.06
N ALA A 181 45.32 -28.84 -39.53
CA ALA A 181 45.14 -27.86 -40.59
C ALA A 181 44.48 -26.56 -40.11
N GLY A 182 43.90 -26.56 -38.91
CA GLY A 182 43.21 -25.40 -38.36
C GLY A 182 42.04 -25.79 -37.46
N VAL A 183 41.13 -24.84 -37.24
CA VAL A 183 39.97 -25.00 -36.35
C VAL A 183 38.71 -24.40 -37.00
N ALA A 184 37.62 -25.16 -37.02
CA ALA A 184 36.30 -24.63 -37.31
C ALA A 184 35.69 -24.09 -36.00
N ILE A 185 35.10 -22.90 -36.06
CA ILE A 185 34.60 -22.16 -34.91
C ILE A 185 33.13 -21.81 -35.19
N VAL A 186 32.26 -22.15 -34.26
CA VAL A 186 30.90 -21.63 -34.18
C VAL A 186 30.80 -20.84 -32.89
N GLU A 187 30.49 -19.56 -33.02
CA GLU A 187 30.36 -18.60 -31.95
C GLU A 187 28.89 -18.29 -31.71
N VAL A 188 28.49 -18.27 -30.44
CA VAL A 188 27.09 -18.09 -30.00
C VAL A 188 27.05 -17.21 -28.75
N ASP A 189 26.05 -16.33 -28.67
CA ASP A 189 25.74 -15.58 -27.45
C ASP A 189 25.35 -16.54 -26.30
N PRO A 190 25.94 -16.42 -25.09
CA PRO A 190 25.59 -17.25 -23.94
C PRO A 190 24.10 -17.24 -23.60
N ALA A 191 23.42 -16.10 -23.78
CA ALA A 191 21.99 -15.94 -23.50
C ALA A 191 21.10 -16.80 -24.41
N TYR A 192 21.61 -17.26 -25.56
CA TYR A 192 20.91 -18.20 -26.42
C TYR A 192 20.49 -19.47 -25.66
N PHE A 193 21.37 -19.98 -24.78
CA PHE A 193 21.13 -21.22 -24.04
C PHE A 193 20.15 -21.05 -22.86
N THR A 194 19.87 -19.82 -22.43
CA THR A 194 18.91 -19.53 -21.36
C THR A 194 17.64 -18.83 -21.87
N SER A 195 17.48 -18.74 -23.18
CA SER A 195 16.33 -18.12 -23.84
C SER A 195 15.00 -18.84 -23.58
N GLY A 196 15.04 -20.14 -23.28
CA GLY A 196 13.86 -20.94 -22.91
C GLY A 196 13.35 -20.71 -21.48
N TYR A 197 13.85 -19.70 -20.77
CA TYR A 197 13.35 -19.35 -19.44
C TYR A 197 11.95 -18.75 -19.53
N GLU A 198 10.96 -19.47 -19.03
CA GLU A 198 9.59 -18.99 -18.91
C GLU A 198 9.28 -18.63 -17.46
N ARG A 199 9.05 -17.33 -17.19
CA ARG A 199 8.70 -16.81 -15.86
C ARG A 199 7.42 -17.43 -15.30
N SER A 200 6.46 -17.78 -16.16
CA SER A 200 5.24 -18.50 -15.78
C SER A 200 5.48 -19.90 -15.21
N ARG A 201 6.60 -20.55 -15.56
CA ARG A 201 6.95 -21.90 -15.09
C ARG A 201 8.02 -21.90 -14.01
N LEU A 202 9.04 -21.07 -14.17
CA LEU A 202 10.22 -21.03 -13.30
C LEU A 202 10.10 -20.01 -12.15
N GLY A 203 9.19 -19.03 -12.26
CA GLY A 203 9.02 -17.96 -11.30
C GLY A 203 9.97 -16.77 -11.50
N GLU A 204 10.02 -15.85 -10.54
CA GLU A 204 10.95 -14.71 -10.54
C GLU A 204 12.36 -15.12 -10.13
N SER A 205 12.42 -16.05 -9.17
CA SER A 205 13.66 -16.47 -8.57
C SER A 205 14.07 -17.85 -9.06
N GLY A 206 13.42 -18.40 -10.08
CA GLY A 206 13.83 -19.64 -10.73
C GLY A 206 15.18 -19.50 -11.43
N ALA A 207 15.88 -20.62 -11.62
CA ALA A 207 17.17 -20.69 -12.28
C ALA A 207 17.13 -21.64 -13.48
N LEU A 208 17.76 -21.25 -14.58
CA LEU A 208 17.97 -22.08 -15.78
C LEU A 208 19.41 -21.86 -16.25
N GLY A 209 20.20 -22.91 -16.44
CA GLY A 209 21.60 -22.70 -16.78
C GLY A 209 22.31 -23.88 -17.42
N LEU A 210 23.45 -23.57 -18.02
CA LEU A 210 24.39 -24.49 -18.63
C LEU A 210 25.71 -24.39 -17.86
N TYR A 211 26.10 -25.49 -17.23
CA TYR A 211 27.21 -25.56 -16.29
C TYR A 211 28.31 -26.46 -16.84
N GLY A 212 29.55 -25.97 -16.85
CA GLY A 212 30.70 -26.75 -17.31
C GLY A 212 31.22 -27.72 -16.26
N THR A 213 31.84 -28.81 -16.70
CA THR A 213 32.50 -29.77 -15.80
C THR A 213 33.71 -29.17 -15.04
N ASP A 214 34.19 -28.02 -15.49
CA ASP A 214 35.25 -27.20 -14.89
C ASP A 214 34.77 -26.29 -13.75
N GLY A 215 33.48 -26.34 -13.41
CA GLY A 215 32.92 -25.61 -12.28
C GLY A 215 32.41 -24.20 -12.62
N VAL A 216 32.32 -23.86 -13.91
CA VAL A 216 31.98 -22.51 -14.37
C VAL A 216 30.69 -22.53 -15.19
N PHE A 217 29.77 -21.63 -14.88
CA PHE A 217 28.56 -21.43 -15.70
C PHE A 217 28.93 -20.86 -17.07
N ARG A 218 28.49 -21.55 -18.12
CA ARG A 218 28.53 -21.04 -19.51
C ARG A 218 27.43 -20.03 -19.74
N ALA A 219 26.26 -20.30 -19.17
CA ALA A 219 25.15 -19.36 -19.09
C ALA A 219 24.29 -19.75 -17.90
N LEU A 220 23.76 -18.78 -17.17
CA LEU A 220 22.85 -18.96 -16.05
C LEU A 220 21.87 -17.81 -16.08
N ARG A 221 20.58 -18.09 -16.06
CA ARG A 221 19.53 -17.09 -15.92
C ARG A 221 18.80 -17.31 -14.61
N ILE A 222 18.68 -16.24 -13.82
CA ILE A 222 17.92 -16.18 -12.59
C ILE A 222 16.92 -15.04 -12.75
N GLY A 223 15.64 -15.37 -12.95
CA GLY A 223 14.63 -14.39 -13.34
C GLY A 223 15.04 -13.63 -14.59
N ASP A 224 15.17 -12.31 -14.46
CA ASP A 224 15.58 -11.43 -15.56
C ASP A 224 17.11 -11.24 -15.68
N LYS A 225 17.88 -11.77 -14.72
CA LYS A 225 19.35 -11.64 -14.72
C LYS A 225 20.00 -12.80 -15.44
N VAL A 226 20.78 -12.51 -16.48
CA VAL A 226 21.65 -13.49 -17.14
C VAL A 226 23.08 -13.28 -16.66
N VAL A 227 23.72 -14.35 -16.21
CA VAL A 227 25.05 -14.40 -15.63
C VAL A 227 25.85 -15.50 -16.34
N TRP A 228 27.14 -15.29 -16.53
CA TRP A 228 28.06 -16.27 -17.09
C TRP A 228 29.44 -16.08 -16.48
N GLY A 229 30.32 -17.07 -16.67
CA GLY A 229 31.68 -17.05 -16.10
C GLY A 229 31.73 -17.22 -14.58
N LEU A 230 30.57 -17.36 -13.92
CA LEU A 230 30.49 -17.54 -12.48
C LEU A 230 31.01 -18.92 -12.08
N ARG A 231 31.97 -18.95 -11.16
CA ARG A 231 32.45 -20.17 -10.51
C ARG A 231 31.51 -20.56 -9.39
N ALA A 232 30.97 -21.77 -9.47
CA ALA A 232 30.15 -22.36 -8.43
C ALA A 232 30.75 -23.71 -8.03
N PRO A 233 31.32 -23.86 -6.82
CA PRO A 233 32.03 -25.08 -6.43
C PRO A 233 31.11 -26.28 -6.13
N HIS A 234 29.80 -26.06 -5.93
CA HIS A 234 28.88 -27.08 -5.42
C HIS A 234 27.58 -27.20 -6.25
N VAL A 235 27.69 -27.37 -7.56
CA VAL A 235 26.58 -27.97 -8.34
C VAL A 235 26.67 -29.49 -8.19
N PRO A 236 25.66 -30.17 -7.63
CA PRO A 236 25.69 -31.63 -7.51
C PRO A 236 25.94 -32.26 -8.88
N ARG A 237 26.99 -33.08 -9.01
CA ARG A 237 27.33 -33.72 -10.30
C ARG A 237 26.25 -34.70 -10.79
N GLU A 238 25.52 -35.28 -9.85
CA GLU A 238 24.34 -36.14 -10.02
C GLU A 238 23.43 -35.91 -8.81
N ALA A 239 22.60 -34.86 -8.81
CA ALA A 239 21.57 -34.72 -7.78
C ALA A 239 20.45 -35.74 -8.04
N GLY A 240 20.10 -36.52 -7.02
CA GLY A 240 18.80 -37.19 -7.00
C GLY A 240 17.71 -36.14 -7.22
N ALA A 241 16.87 -36.37 -8.22
CA ALA A 241 15.92 -35.40 -8.73
C ALA A 241 15.16 -34.65 -7.64
N GLY A 242 15.20 -33.31 -7.65
CA GLY A 242 14.37 -32.44 -6.80
C GLY A 242 14.82 -32.20 -5.36
N GLN A 243 16.11 -32.34 -5.04
CA GLN A 243 16.62 -31.88 -3.73
C GLN A 243 16.57 -30.35 -3.63
N VAL A 244 16.10 -29.86 -2.47
CA VAL A 244 16.16 -28.44 -2.12
C VAL A 244 17.55 -28.12 -1.63
N VAL A 245 18.28 -27.33 -2.40
CA VAL A 245 19.64 -26.89 -2.05
C VAL A 245 19.66 -25.36 -2.11
N ALA A 246 20.28 -24.74 -1.11
CA ALA A 246 20.62 -23.32 -1.19
C ALA A 246 21.69 -23.15 -2.26
N SER A 247 21.42 -22.34 -3.27
CA SER A 247 22.37 -22.13 -4.36
C SER A 247 23.54 -21.29 -3.85
N ASP A 248 24.77 -21.81 -3.90
CA ASP A 248 25.97 -21.08 -3.43
C ASP A 248 26.23 -19.79 -4.20
N TRP A 249 25.66 -19.64 -5.40
CA TRP A 249 25.84 -18.49 -6.26
C TRP A 249 24.91 -17.30 -5.98
N ASP A 250 23.80 -17.49 -5.27
CA ASP A 250 22.87 -16.39 -4.95
C ASP A 250 22.12 -16.53 -3.61
N GLY A 251 22.38 -17.59 -2.84
CA GLY A 251 21.79 -17.82 -1.52
C GLY A 251 20.33 -18.25 -1.51
N VAL A 252 19.68 -18.40 -2.68
CA VAL A 252 18.26 -18.76 -2.76
C VAL A 252 18.09 -20.28 -2.68
N ARG A 253 17.15 -20.74 -1.86
CA ARG A 253 16.78 -22.16 -1.76
C ARG A 253 15.93 -22.57 -2.95
N ARG A 254 16.42 -23.55 -3.72
CA ARG A 254 15.73 -24.05 -4.91
C ARG A 254 15.63 -25.56 -4.94
N HIS A 255 14.51 -26.07 -5.43
CA HIS A 255 14.39 -27.43 -5.93
C HIS A 255 15.21 -27.54 -7.22
N THR A 256 16.46 -27.98 -7.08
CA THR A 256 17.44 -27.98 -8.17
C THR A 256 17.53 -29.37 -8.79
N SER A 257 17.36 -29.42 -10.10
CA SER A 257 17.51 -30.62 -10.92
C SER A 257 18.59 -30.40 -11.97
N VAL A 258 19.40 -31.43 -12.20
CA VAL A 258 20.54 -31.38 -13.13
C VAL A 258 20.55 -32.59 -14.07
N ARG A 259 20.99 -32.38 -15.31
CA ARG A 259 21.14 -33.43 -16.34
C ARG A 259 22.44 -33.22 -17.12
N ARG A 260 23.23 -34.29 -17.27
CA ARG A 260 24.47 -34.23 -18.07
C ARG A 260 24.13 -34.32 -19.56
N LEU A 261 24.71 -33.46 -20.38
CA LEU A 261 24.47 -33.45 -21.81
C LEU A 261 25.46 -34.38 -22.52
N HIS A 262 24.96 -35.50 -23.06
CA HIS A 262 25.75 -36.44 -23.86
C HIS A 262 26.49 -35.77 -25.03
N GLY A 263 27.77 -36.11 -25.20
CA GLY A 263 28.62 -35.58 -26.28
C GLY A 263 29.27 -34.22 -25.99
N PHE A 264 28.92 -33.57 -24.88
CA PHE A 264 29.46 -32.28 -24.46
C PHE A 264 29.91 -32.33 -22.99
N SER A 265 30.94 -31.57 -22.63
CA SER A 265 31.40 -31.43 -21.23
C SER A 265 30.55 -30.42 -20.45
N LEU A 266 29.22 -30.56 -20.55
CA LEU A 266 28.22 -29.62 -20.04
C LEU A 266 27.09 -30.33 -19.30
N THR A 267 26.52 -29.64 -18.32
CA THR A 267 25.38 -30.07 -17.51
C THR A 267 24.31 -29.01 -17.58
N ALA A 268 23.08 -29.41 -17.93
CA ALA A 268 21.89 -28.59 -17.84
C ALA A 268 21.42 -28.50 -16.38
N LEU A 269 20.95 -27.33 -15.97
CA LEU A 269 20.46 -27.06 -14.62
C LEU A 269 19.13 -26.31 -14.67
N VAL A 270 18.19 -26.74 -13.84
CA VAL A 270 16.92 -26.06 -13.56
C VAL A 270 16.75 -25.96 -12.05
N GLY A 271 16.32 -24.81 -11.54
CA GLY A 271 16.01 -24.61 -10.13
C GLY A 271 14.71 -23.86 -9.94
N LEU A 272 13.76 -24.42 -9.20
CA LEU A 272 12.54 -23.72 -8.79
C LEU A 272 12.68 -23.14 -7.40
N SER A 273 12.38 -21.86 -7.23
CA SER A 273 12.38 -21.20 -5.91
C SER A 273 11.39 -21.90 -4.97
N GLU A 274 11.87 -22.33 -3.81
CA GLU A 274 11.00 -22.98 -2.81
C GLU A 274 9.97 -22.00 -2.26
N HIS A 275 10.31 -20.72 -2.11
CA HIS A 275 9.36 -19.73 -1.63
C HIS A 275 8.20 -19.54 -2.61
N GLU A 276 8.50 -19.42 -3.90
CA GLU A 276 7.51 -19.19 -4.94
C GLU A 276 6.67 -20.44 -5.21
N SER A 277 7.29 -21.62 -5.25
CA SER A 277 6.56 -22.88 -5.45
C SER A 277 5.64 -23.22 -4.27
N MET A 278 5.99 -22.78 -3.05
CA MET A 278 5.19 -22.99 -1.85
C MET A 278 4.17 -21.85 -1.57
N ALA A 279 4.14 -20.79 -2.37
CA ALA A 279 3.31 -19.61 -2.10
C ALA A 279 1.80 -19.94 -2.09
N ALA A 280 1.34 -20.78 -3.03
CA ALA A 280 -0.05 -21.23 -3.08
C ALA A 280 -0.44 -22.04 -1.84
N PHE A 281 0.46 -22.94 -1.40
CA PHE A 281 0.29 -23.68 -0.15
C PHE A 281 0.22 -22.74 1.06
N GLU A 282 1.06 -21.70 1.12
CA GLU A 282 1.09 -20.76 2.25
C GLU A 282 -0.21 -19.93 2.33
N GLN A 283 -0.79 -19.56 1.18
CA GLN A 283 -2.12 -18.95 1.13
C GLN A 283 -3.22 -19.91 1.61
N GLN A 284 -3.18 -21.17 1.20
CA GLN A 284 -4.16 -22.18 1.62
C GLN A 284 -4.02 -22.53 3.10
N ARG A 285 -2.78 -22.60 3.62
CA ARG A 285 -2.47 -22.76 5.04
C ARG A 285 -3.12 -21.65 5.88
N ARG A 286 -2.95 -20.39 5.46
CA ARG A 286 -3.60 -19.25 6.10
C ARG A 286 -5.12 -19.39 6.10
N ASN A 287 -5.72 -19.84 5.01
CA ASN A 287 -7.16 -20.06 4.94
C ASN A 287 -7.63 -21.15 5.91
N TYR A 288 -6.93 -22.29 5.99
CA TYR A 288 -7.23 -23.34 6.96
C TYR A 288 -7.15 -22.81 8.40
N LEU A 289 -6.11 -22.02 8.72
CA LEU A 289 -5.96 -21.39 10.04
C LEU A 289 -7.09 -20.39 10.34
N TRP A 290 -7.50 -19.58 9.36
CA TRP A 290 -8.61 -18.65 9.50
C TRP A 290 -9.96 -19.34 9.70
N VAL A 291 -10.22 -20.41 8.96
CA VAL A 291 -11.45 -21.22 9.11
C VAL A 291 -11.46 -21.92 10.47
N ALA A 292 -10.35 -22.54 10.88
CA ALA A 292 -10.21 -23.15 12.20
C ALA A 292 -10.36 -22.12 13.33
N GLY A 293 -9.75 -20.94 13.19
CA GLY A 293 -9.83 -19.84 14.14
C GLY A 293 -11.24 -19.27 14.28
N SER A 294 -11.91 -18.99 13.16
CA SER A 294 -13.30 -18.49 13.15
C SER A 294 -14.29 -19.53 13.68
N GLY A 295 -14.15 -20.80 13.29
CA GLY A 295 -14.95 -21.91 13.83
C GLY A 295 -14.74 -22.08 15.34
N SER A 296 -13.49 -21.96 15.81
CA SER A 296 -13.16 -21.99 17.24
C SER A 296 -13.80 -20.83 18.00
N ALA A 297 -13.71 -19.61 17.46
CA ALA A 297 -14.31 -18.43 18.07
C ALA A 297 -15.84 -18.55 18.14
N LEU A 298 -16.48 -19.00 17.06
CA LEU A 298 -17.92 -19.22 17.03
C LEU A 298 -18.35 -20.28 18.06
N LEU A 299 -17.62 -21.38 18.17
CA LEU A 299 -17.88 -22.42 19.18
C LEU A 299 -17.79 -21.86 20.60
N VAL A 300 -16.76 -21.07 20.90
CA VAL A 300 -16.60 -20.41 22.20
C VAL A 300 -17.75 -19.43 22.46
N ILE A 301 -18.14 -18.63 21.47
CA ILE A 301 -19.27 -17.68 21.59
C ILE A 301 -20.58 -18.42 21.86
N ILE A 302 -20.89 -19.48 21.11
CA ILE A 302 -22.12 -20.26 21.31
C ILE A 302 -22.12 -20.90 22.71
N VAL A 303 -21.00 -21.50 23.13
CA VAL A 303 -20.88 -22.16 24.44
C VAL A 303 -20.99 -21.15 25.58
N THR A 304 -20.37 -19.98 25.45
CA THR A 304 -20.46 -18.88 26.43
C THR A 304 -21.86 -18.31 26.51
N LEU A 305 -22.56 -18.12 25.39
CA LEU A 305 -23.96 -17.70 25.36
C LEU A 305 -24.89 -18.72 26.01
N VAL A 306 -24.75 -20.00 25.67
CA VAL A 306 -25.57 -21.08 26.25
C VAL A 306 -25.29 -21.26 27.74
N CYS A 307 -24.02 -21.21 28.16
CA CYS A 307 -23.66 -21.19 29.58
C CYS A 307 -24.22 -19.96 30.29
N GLY A 308 -24.17 -18.78 29.65
CA GLY A 308 -24.73 -17.53 30.16
C GLY A 308 -26.25 -17.59 30.33
N TRP A 309 -26.98 -18.13 29.35
CA TRP A 309 -28.42 -18.35 29.42
C TRP A 309 -28.80 -19.41 30.45
N SER A 310 -28.08 -20.54 30.52
CA SER A 310 -28.30 -21.58 31.54
C SER A 310 -28.10 -21.03 32.96
N TRP A 311 -27.06 -20.20 33.14
CA TRP A 311 -26.81 -19.46 34.37
C TRP A 311 -27.90 -18.41 34.66
N GLN A 312 -28.39 -17.70 33.64
CA GLN A 312 -29.45 -16.70 33.77
C GLN A 312 -30.79 -17.34 34.14
N LEU A 313 -31.14 -18.50 33.58
CA LEU A 313 -32.34 -19.27 33.91
C LEU A 313 -32.32 -19.78 35.36
N THR A 314 -31.20 -20.34 35.81
CA THR A 314 -31.00 -20.72 37.22
C THR A 314 -31.00 -19.49 38.13
N ARG A 315 -30.42 -18.36 37.70
CA ARG A 315 -30.43 -17.08 38.41
C ARG A 315 -31.84 -16.49 38.53
N THR A 316 -32.69 -16.60 37.51
CA THR A 316 -34.06 -16.06 37.52
C THR A 316 -34.97 -16.84 38.47
N ARG A 317 -34.85 -18.18 38.50
CA ARG A 317 -35.52 -19.01 39.52
C ARG A 317 -35.05 -18.70 40.93
N ARG A 318 -33.75 -18.42 41.11
CA ARG A 318 -33.21 -17.91 42.38
C ARG A 318 -33.68 -16.49 42.70
N ARG A 319 -33.90 -15.62 41.70
CA ARG A 319 -34.36 -14.23 41.88
C ARG A 319 -35.77 -14.13 42.45
N ILE A 320 -36.69 -15.05 42.15
CA ILE A 320 -38.06 -14.99 42.70
C ILE A 320 -38.06 -15.36 44.20
N ARG A 321 -37.36 -16.44 44.58
CA ARG A 321 -37.22 -16.85 45.98
C ARG A 321 -36.36 -15.85 46.77
N ARG A 322 -35.28 -15.36 46.15
CA ARG A 322 -34.52 -14.24 46.67
C ARG A 322 -35.34 -12.96 46.69
N ALA A 323 -36.28 -12.65 45.80
CA ALA A 323 -36.99 -11.37 45.84
C ALA A 323 -37.84 -11.22 47.10
N GLN A 324 -38.41 -12.31 47.63
CA GLN A 324 -39.09 -12.29 48.93
C GLN A 324 -38.10 -12.21 50.10
N GLU A 325 -37.01 -12.99 50.08
CA GLU A 325 -35.94 -12.91 51.09
C GLU A 325 -35.15 -11.59 51.02
N THR A 326 -35.03 -10.99 49.84
CA THR A 326 -34.35 -9.74 49.51
C THR A 326 -35.28 -8.58 49.74
N TYR A 327 -36.60 -8.68 49.62
CA TYR A 327 -37.49 -7.61 50.09
C TYR A 327 -37.39 -7.47 51.61
N ALA A 328 -37.44 -8.59 52.34
CA ALA A 328 -37.23 -8.62 53.79
C ALA A 328 -35.79 -8.20 54.17
N ALA A 329 -34.76 -8.72 53.49
CA ALA A 329 -33.37 -8.38 53.75
C ALA A 329 -32.96 -7.00 53.23
N ALA A 330 -33.55 -6.48 52.14
CA ALA A 330 -33.28 -5.14 51.61
C ALA A 330 -34.05 -4.08 52.38
N SER A 331 -35.24 -4.37 52.90
CA SER A 331 -35.86 -3.54 53.92
C SER A 331 -34.96 -3.48 55.17
N GLU A 332 -34.47 -4.62 55.68
CA GLU A 332 -33.53 -4.65 56.82
C GLU A 332 -32.16 -4.00 56.56
N ALA A 333 -31.61 -4.17 55.36
CA ALA A 333 -30.29 -3.66 54.99
C ALA A 333 -30.34 -2.24 54.41
N SER A 334 -31.53 -1.70 54.12
CA SER A 334 -31.65 -0.31 53.67
C SER A 334 -31.14 0.64 54.76
N LEU A 335 -30.54 1.74 54.32
CA LEU A 335 -30.11 2.84 55.19
C LEU A 335 -31.30 3.72 55.62
N ASP A 336 -32.44 3.57 54.95
CA ASP A 336 -33.64 4.35 55.19
C ASP A 336 -34.53 3.66 56.20
N ALA A 337 -35.24 4.44 57.00
CA ALA A 337 -36.27 3.96 57.89
C ALA A 337 -37.57 3.68 57.11
N PHE A 338 -38.08 2.45 57.19
CA PHE A 338 -39.35 2.05 56.59
C PHE A 338 -40.43 1.89 57.65
N PHE A 339 -41.57 2.53 57.40
CA PHE A 339 -42.80 2.37 58.17
C PHE A 339 -43.92 1.94 57.21
N VAL A 340 -44.29 0.66 57.27
CA VAL A 340 -45.48 0.14 56.58
C VAL A 340 -46.66 0.32 57.51
N MET A 341 -47.65 1.07 57.08
CA MET A 341 -48.77 1.49 57.92
C MET A 341 -50.09 1.22 57.23
N ARG A 342 -51.02 0.60 57.97
CA ARG A 342 -52.40 0.41 57.54
C ARG A 342 -53.27 1.53 58.08
N SER A 343 -54.16 2.04 57.25
CA SER A 343 -55.12 3.07 57.66
C SER A 343 -56.18 2.50 58.62
N ILE A 344 -56.57 3.29 59.62
CA ILE A 344 -57.73 3.03 60.48
C ILE A 344 -58.83 4.02 60.10
N SER A 345 -59.99 3.51 59.74
CA SER A 345 -61.18 4.35 59.47
C SER A 345 -62.06 4.47 60.72
N ALA A 346 -62.64 5.65 60.94
CA ALA A 346 -63.73 5.87 61.89
C ALA A 346 -65.07 5.37 61.33
N ASP A 347 -66.10 5.30 62.17
CA ASP A 347 -67.45 4.83 61.81
C ASP A 347 -68.12 5.68 60.71
N ASP A 348 -67.64 6.91 60.48
CA ASP A 348 -68.09 7.80 59.41
C ASP A 348 -67.33 7.62 58.08
N GLY A 349 -66.42 6.65 57.99
CA GLY A 349 -65.61 6.36 56.80
C GLY A 349 -64.38 7.26 56.62
N THR A 350 -64.09 8.17 57.55
CA THR A 350 -62.88 9.01 57.50
C THR A 350 -61.68 8.30 58.11
N ILE A 351 -60.47 8.55 57.60
CA ILE A 351 -59.23 7.96 58.18
C ILE A 351 -58.95 8.64 59.52
N ALA A 352 -59.11 7.88 60.60
CA ALA A 352 -58.91 8.34 61.97
C ALA A 352 -57.44 8.34 62.39
N ASP A 353 -56.66 7.36 61.93
CA ASP A 353 -55.26 7.15 62.29
C ASP A 353 -54.57 6.14 61.36
N PHE A 354 -53.28 5.87 61.60
CA PHE A 354 -52.50 4.83 60.94
C PHE A 354 -51.87 3.90 61.97
N VAL A 355 -51.89 2.59 61.71
CA VAL A 355 -51.22 1.57 62.54
C VAL A 355 -50.03 1.00 61.80
N ILE A 356 -48.89 0.95 62.49
CA ILE A 356 -47.65 0.39 61.95
C ILE A 356 -47.76 -1.14 61.90
N GLU A 357 -47.66 -1.72 60.70
CA GLU A 357 -47.72 -3.17 60.49
C GLU A 357 -46.35 -3.83 60.42
N ALA A 358 -45.38 -3.12 59.83
CA ALA A 358 -44.00 -3.59 59.70
C ALA A 358 -43.02 -2.42 59.65
N THR A 359 -41.85 -2.63 60.27
CA THR A 359 -40.72 -1.71 60.26
C THR A 359 -39.41 -2.46 60.07
N ASN A 360 -38.40 -1.76 59.56
CA ASN A 360 -37.03 -2.27 59.50
C ASN A 360 -36.17 -1.77 60.68
N THR A 361 -34.92 -2.25 60.81
CA THR A 361 -34.05 -1.86 61.95
C THR A 361 -33.69 -0.38 61.93
N ARG A 362 -33.68 0.26 60.77
CA ARG A 362 -33.44 1.71 60.67
C ARG A 362 -34.60 2.52 61.22
N ALA A 363 -35.84 2.11 61.01
CA ALA A 363 -37.01 2.73 61.62
C ALA A 363 -36.98 2.63 63.15
N GLU A 364 -36.54 1.50 63.72
CA GLU A 364 -36.31 1.36 65.16
C GLU A 364 -35.27 2.36 65.67
N LYS A 365 -34.12 2.48 64.99
CA LYS A 365 -33.07 3.45 65.38
C LYS A 365 -33.50 4.90 65.22
N LEU A 366 -34.30 5.21 64.19
CA LEU A 366 -34.80 6.56 63.93
C LEU A 366 -35.91 6.95 64.92
N ALA A 367 -36.80 6.03 65.26
CA ALA A 367 -37.91 6.26 66.21
C ALA A 367 -37.49 6.10 67.69
N GLY A 368 -36.35 5.45 67.96
CA GLY A 368 -35.88 5.18 69.32
C GLY A 368 -36.69 4.14 70.08
N MET A 369 -37.48 3.32 69.37
CA MET A 369 -38.36 2.27 69.92
C MET A 369 -38.12 0.94 69.19
N ASP A 370 -38.22 -0.19 69.88
CA ASP A 370 -38.01 -1.51 69.31
C ASP A 370 -39.16 -1.95 68.39
N LYS A 371 -38.85 -2.77 67.38
CA LYS A 371 -39.84 -3.20 66.37
C LYS A 371 -41.10 -3.86 66.93
N PRO A 372 -41.02 -4.75 67.95
CA PRO A 372 -42.21 -5.36 68.53
C PRO A 372 -43.15 -4.33 69.16
N SER A 373 -42.61 -3.28 69.80
CA SER A 373 -43.41 -2.20 70.40
C SER A 373 -43.97 -1.25 69.35
N LEU A 374 -43.27 -1.05 68.22
CA LEU A 374 -43.78 -0.28 67.09
C LEU A 374 -44.91 -0.99 66.36
N ARG A 375 -44.89 -2.33 66.27
CA ARG A 375 -45.91 -3.09 65.55
C ARG A 375 -47.26 -3.03 66.28
N GLY A 376 -48.30 -2.57 65.58
CA GLY A 376 -49.63 -2.38 66.14
C GLY A 376 -49.82 -1.02 66.83
N LEU A 377 -48.75 -0.23 66.98
CA LEU A 377 -48.81 1.11 67.57
C LEU A 377 -49.47 2.09 66.59
N ARG A 378 -50.31 2.97 67.13
CA ARG A 378 -50.92 4.07 66.38
C ARG A 378 -49.90 5.19 66.17
N LEU A 379 -49.87 5.75 64.97
CA LEU A 379 -48.92 6.81 64.61
C LEU A 379 -49.10 8.06 65.47
N SER A 380 -50.36 8.40 65.82
CA SER A 380 -50.66 9.50 66.74
C SER A 380 -50.09 9.32 68.16
N ALA A 381 -49.91 8.07 68.60
CA ALA A 381 -49.29 7.76 69.90
C ALA A 381 -47.76 7.84 69.84
N MET A 382 -47.16 7.54 68.68
CA MET A 382 -45.71 7.64 68.46
C MET A 382 -45.26 9.09 68.29
N LEU A 383 -46.06 9.91 67.62
CA LEU A 383 -45.75 11.31 67.33
C LEU A 383 -46.96 12.18 67.75
N PRO A 384 -47.03 12.65 69.01
CA PRO A 384 -48.17 13.42 69.50
C PRO A 384 -48.46 14.70 68.70
N ALA A 385 -47.40 15.33 68.15
CA ALA A 385 -47.50 16.55 67.34
C ALA A 385 -47.76 16.28 65.83
N PHE A 386 -47.92 15.02 65.41
CA PHE A 386 -48.13 14.63 64.01
C PHE A 386 -49.42 15.18 63.40
N ARG A 387 -50.41 15.52 64.24
CA ARG A 387 -51.66 16.18 63.80
C ARG A 387 -51.49 17.67 63.54
N ASP A 388 -50.52 18.32 64.18
CA ASP A 388 -50.36 19.78 64.15
C ASP A 388 -49.24 20.25 63.20
N ASN A 389 -48.42 19.31 62.69
CA ASN A 389 -47.24 19.60 61.85
C ASN A 389 -47.43 19.27 60.36
N GLY A 390 -48.67 19.04 59.92
CA GLY A 390 -49.04 18.77 58.52
C GLY A 390 -48.78 17.35 58.01
N ILE A 391 -48.05 16.50 58.75
CA ILE A 391 -47.73 15.15 58.28
C ILE A 391 -48.99 14.26 58.22
N PHE A 392 -49.97 14.46 59.12
CA PHE A 392 -51.24 13.71 59.07
C PHE A 392 -52.04 14.00 57.80
N GLU A 393 -52.10 15.26 57.37
CA GLU A 393 -52.78 15.67 56.15
C GLU A 393 -52.08 15.09 54.90
N ASP A 394 -50.74 15.05 54.89
CA ASP A 394 -49.96 14.42 53.83
C ASP A 394 -50.28 12.92 53.69
N LEU A 395 -50.34 12.17 54.81
CA LEU A 395 -50.64 10.74 54.77
C LEU A 395 -52.07 10.47 54.31
N ILE A 396 -53.05 11.26 54.77
CA ILE A 396 -54.44 11.15 54.32
C ILE A 396 -54.53 11.42 52.82
N LYS A 397 -53.89 12.49 52.35
CA LYS A 397 -53.87 12.87 50.93
C LYS A 397 -53.30 11.75 50.06
N VAL A 398 -52.17 11.17 50.45
CA VAL A 398 -51.55 10.06 49.71
C VAL A 398 -52.45 8.81 49.75
N THR A 399 -53.08 8.51 50.87
CA THR A 399 -53.96 7.33 50.99
C THR A 399 -55.22 7.43 50.12
N LEU A 400 -55.85 8.61 50.06
CA LEU A 400 -57.13 8.81 49.36
C LEU A 400 -56.97 9.12 47.87
N VAL A 401 -55.96 9.91 47.50
CA VAL A 401 -55.76 10.38 46.12
C VAL A 401 -54.74 9.50 45.37
N GLY A 402 -53.92 8.74 46.11
CA GLY A 402 -52.77 8.04 45.56
C GLY A 402 -51.61 8.99 45.22
N GLY A 403 -50.54 8.43 44.69
CA GLY A 403 -49.33 9.17 44.32
C GLY A 403 -48.23 9.12 45.37
N VAL A 404 -47.21 9.96 45.16
CA VAL A 404 -46.03 10.04 46.02
C VAL A 404 -45.94 11.44 46.60
N HIS A 405 -45.79 11.54 47.92
CA HIS A 405 -45.53 12.82 48.57
C HIS A 405 -44.12 12.85 49.16
N GLU A 406 -43.37 13.90 48.84
CA GLU A 406 -41.98 14.09 49.26
C GLU A 406 -41.81 15.37 50.05
N ALA A 407 -41.02 15.31 51.11
CA ALA A 407 -40.66 16.48 51.90
C ALA A 407 -39.23 16.33 52.44
N GLU A 408 -38.43 17.39 52.31
CA GLU A 408 -37.14 17.53 52.98
C GLU A 408 -37.26 18.53 54.12
N TRP A 409 -36.80 18.17 55.31
CA TRP A 409 -36.77 19.10 56.44
C TRP A 409 -35.59 18.83 57.35
N LEU A 410 -35.23 19.85 58.13
CA LEU A 410 -34.27 19.71 59.21
C LEU A 410 -35.00 19.18 60.43
N ALA A 411 -34.69 17.95 60.83
CA ALA A 411 -35.31 17.30 61.97
C ALA A 411 -34.41 17.36 63.20
N GLU A 412 -35.01 17.62 64.36
CA GLU A 412 -34.37 17.41 65.65
C GLU A 412 -34.83 16.06 66.21
N LEU A 413 -33.90 15.10 66.25
CA LEU A 413 -34.16 13.75 66.74
C LEU A 413 -34.09 13.71 68.27
N SER A 414 -34.71 12.69 68.88
CA SER A 414 -34.63 12.42 70.32
C SER A 414 -33.16 12.38 70.76
N GLY A 415 -32.78 13.27 71.68
CA GLY A 415 -31.40 13.43 72.16
C GLY A 415 -30.64 14.65 71.61
N GLY A 416 -31.28 15.56 70.87
CA GLY A 416 -30.72 16.87 70.48
C GLY A 416 -29.84 16.87 69.23
N ARG A 417 -29.87 15.80 68.42
CA ARG A 417 -29.14 15.70 67.15
C ARG A 417 -29.98 16.28 66.00
N THR A 418 -29.38 17.17 65.20
CA THR A 418 -29.99 17.72 63.97
C THR A 418 -29.46 17.00 62.72
N CYS A 419 -30.33 16.67 61.78
CA CYS A 419 -29.95 16.06 60.49
C CYS A 419 -30.98 16.40 59.40
N TRP A 420 -30.54 16.38 58.14
CA TRP A 420 -31.42 16.58 56.99
C TRP A 420 -32.14 15.28 56.67
N LEU A 421 -33.46 15.28 56.85
CA LEU A 421 -34.31 14.13 56.53
C LEU A 421 -35.09 14.39 55.25
N HIS A 422 -35.15 13.36 54.42
CA HIS A 422 -36.03 13.26 53.27
C HIS A 422 -37.07 12.18 53.54
N ARG A 423 -38.36 12.54 53.54
CA ARG A 423 -39.48 11.60 53.62
C ARG A 423 -40.13 11.45 52.27
N GLN A 424 -40.38 10.21 51.89
CA GLN A 424 -41.23 9.84 50.78
C GLN A 424 -42.37 8.96 51.30
N VAL A 425 -43.61 9.26 50.92
CA VAL A 425 -44.79 8.49 51.30
C VAL A 425 -45.47 7.99 50.03
N VAL A 426 -45.80 6.69 50.00
CA VAL A 426 -46.44 6.03 48.86
C VAL A 426 -47.67 5.27 49.34
N ALA A 427 -48.76 5.34 48.58
CA ALA A 427 -49.96 4.55 48.84
C ALA A 427 -49.72 3.05 48.56
N VAL A 428 -50.30 2.20 49.41
CA VAL A 428 -50.39 0.74 49.21
C VAL A 428 -51.83 0.29 49.48
N GLU A 429 -52.16 -0.93 49.09
CA GLU A 429 -53.48 -1.51 49.36
C GLU A 429 -53.76 -1.44 50.89
N ASP A 430 -54.85 -0.77 51.26
CA ASP A 430 -55.30 -0.47 52.63
C ASP A 430 -54.42 0.47 53.50
N GLY A 431 -53.41 1.16 52.94
CA GLY A 431 -52.58 2.07 53.73
C GLY A 431 -51.47 2.82 52.97
N VAL A 432 -50.37 3.08 53.67
CA VAL A 432 -49.21 3.82 53.13
C VAL A 432 -47.89 3.22 53.61
N VAL A 433 -46.85 3.37 52.79
CA VAL A 433 -45.46 3.13 53.18
C VAL A 433 -44.74 4.46 53.25
N ALA A 434 -44.20 4.80 54.41
CA ALA A 434 -43.32 5.95 54.58
C ALA A 434 -41.86 5.50 54.62
N ILE A 435 -41.03 6.13 53.80
CA ILE A 435 -39.58 5.92 53.70
C ILE A 435 -38.92 7.22 54.17
N VAL A 436 -38.05 7.16 55.17
CA VAL A 436 -37.35 8.33 55.71
C VAL A 436 -35.84 8.10 55.65
N ARG A 437 -35.12 8.98 54.94
CA ARG A 437 -33.67 8.91 54.68
C ARG A 437 -32.94 10.11 55.26
N ASP A 438 -31.79 9.89 55.89
CA ASP A 438 -30.80 10.94 56.17
C ASP A 438 -29.99 11.22 54.90
N ILE A 439 -30.11 12.43 54.34
CA ILE A 439 -29.52 12.81 53.04
C ILE A 439 -28.25 13.67 53.16
N THR A 440 -27.65 13.71 54.33
CA THR A 440 -26.49 14.59 54.60
C THR A 440 -25.28 14.29 53.69
N GLU A 441 -24.95 13.01 53.42
CA GLU A 441 -23.81 12.62 52.56
C GLU A 441 -24.06 12.86 51.05
N ARG A 442 -25.32 12.75 50.58
CA ARG A 442 -25.68 13.01 49.17
C ARG A 442 -25.27 14.42 48.76
N LYS A 443 -25.51 15.40 49.64
CA LYS A 443 -25.13 16.80 49.42
C LYS A 443 -23.62 16.99 49.25
N VAL A 444 -22.79 16.10 49.79
CA VAL A 444 -21.32 16.14 49.65
C VAL A 444 -20.84 15.46 48.35
N ALA A 445 -21.54 14.41 47.86
CA ALA A 445 -21.16 13.70 46.64
C ALA A 445 -21.43 14.49 45.34
N GLU A 446 -22.45 15.36 45.34
CA GLU A 446 -22.77 16.25 44.23
C GLU A 446 -21.59 17.17 43.85
N GLU A 447 -20.76 17.56 44.82
CA GLU A 447 -19.53 18.34 44.59
C GLU A 447 -18.46 17.57 43.79
N ARG A 448 -18.38 16.24 43.94
CA ARG A 448 -17.36 15.40 43.30
C ARG A 448 -17.67 15.13 41.82
N ILE A 449 -18.96 15.00 41.48
CA ILE A 449 -19.44 14.84 40.09
C ILE A 449 -19.06 16.06 39.25
N ARG A 450 -19.09 17.25 39.84
CA ARG A 450 -18.70 18.50 39.18
C ARG A 450 -17.24 18.49 38.70
N HIS A 451 -16.35 17.79 39.39
CA HIS A 451 -14.92 17.73 39.03
C HIS A 451 -14.64 16.87 37.79
N MET A 452 -15.35 15.74 37.63
CA MET A 452 -15.17 14.78 36.51
C MET A 452 -15.69 15.32 35.18
N ALA A 453 -16.64 16.26 35.19
CA ALA A 453 -17.17 16.86 33.97
C ALA A 453 -16.13 17.72 33.20
N HIS A 454 -15.05 18.16 33.86
CA HIS A 454 -14.15 19.19 33.34
C HIS A 454 -12.68 18.76 33.17
N HIS A 455 -12.27 17.57 33.63
CA HIS A 455 -10.88 17.10 33.57
C HIS A 455 -10.78 15.71 32.92
N ASP A 456 -9.65 15.42 32.28
CA ASP A 456 -9.27 14.11 31.72
C ASP A 456 -8.81 13.18 32.85
N GLU A 457 -9.37 11.97 32.92
CA GLU A 457 -9.10 11.05 34.03
C GLU A 457 -7.67 10.49 34.03
N LEU A 458 -7.05 10.37 32.85
CA LEU A 458 -5.71 9.79 32.72
C LEU A 458 -4.62 10.76 33.15
N THR A 459 -4.67 11.98 32.65
CA THR A 459 -3.63 13.00 32.83
C THR A 459 -3.95 14.03 33.91
N GLY A 460 -5.22 14.13 34.32
CA GLY A 460 -5.70 15.17 35.23
C GLY A 460 -5.80 16.57 34.60
N LEU A 461 -5.42 16.71 33.33
CA LEU A 461 -5.47 17.97 32.60
C LEU A 461 -6.93 18.34 32.24
N PRO A 462 -7.23 19.62 31.98
CA PRO A 462 -8.45 20.05 31.32
C PRO A 462 -8.83 19.16 30.13
N ASN A 463 -10.08 18.70 30.11
CA ASN A 463 -10.62 17.95 28.98
C ASN A 463 -11.15 18.89 27.89
N ARG A 464 -11.59 18.34 26.76
CA ARG A 464 -12.15 19.10 25.62
C ARG A 464 -13.20 20.15 26.00
N SER A 465 -14.06 19.86 26.99
CA SER A 465 -15.10 20.79 27.44
C SER A 465 -14.50 22.00 28.16
N LEU A 466 -13.56 21.76 29.09
CA LEU A 466 -12.90 22.83 29.83
C LEU A 466 -11.93 23.63 28.96
N ILE A 467 -11.23 23.00 28.01
CA ILE A 467 -10.37 23.69 27.03
C ILE A 467 -11.19 24.72 26.25
N ARG A 468 -12.37 24.34 25.75
CA ARG A 468 -13.25 25.26 25.01
C ARG A 468 -13.69 26.43 25.88
N ASP A 469 -14.16 26.18 27.10
CA ASP A 469 -14.57 27.22 28.05
C ASP A 469 -13.43 28.20 28.36
N ARG A 470 -12.20 27.69 28.57
CA ARG A 470 -11.01 28.51 28.80
C ARG A 470 -10.64 29.35 27.59
N LEU A 471 -10.76 28.80 26.38
CA LEU A 471 -10.48 29.54 25.14
C LEU A 471 -11.52 30.65 24.91
N ASP A 472 -12.81 30.37 25.12
CA ASP A 472 -13.90 31.36 25.09
C ASP A 472 -13.61 32.52 26.06
N GLN A 473 -13.24 32.20 27.30
CA GLN A 473 -12.89 33.22 28.31
C GLN A 473 -11.65 34.03 27.92
N ALA A 474 -10.60 33.37 27.40
CA ALA A 474 -9.37 34.02 26.98
C ALA A 474 -9.62 35.01 25.82
N ILE A 475 -10.43 34.63 24.83
CA ILE A 475 -10.83 35.49 23.71
C ILE A 475 -11.58 36.73 24.21
N LEU A 476 -12.59 36.55 25.07
CA LEU A 476 -13.35 37.66 25.65
C LEU A 476 -12.46 38.62 26.45
N GLN A 477 -11.49 38.09 27.19
CA GLN A 477 -10.55 38.90 27.96
C GLN A 477 -9.57 39.65 27.05
N ALA A 478 -9.04 38.99 26.03
CA ALA A 478 -8.14 39.56 25.03
C ALA A 478 -8.81 40.70 24.25
N GLN A 479 -10.08 40.52 23.85
CA GLN A 479 -10.90 41.54 23.20
C GLN A 479 -11.05 42.81 24.05
N ARG A 480 -11.27 42.65 25.37
CA ARG A 480 -11.39 43.80 26.30
C ARG A 480 -10.07 44.54 26.52
N ARG A 481 -8.93 43.85 26.42
CA ARG A 481 -7.60 44.39 26.73
C ARG A 481 -6.81 44.82 25.50
N GLY A 482 -7.30 44.53 24.29
CA GLY A 482 -6.54 44.75 23.04
C GLY A 482 -5.29 43.88 22.97
N ARG A 483 -5.37 42.65 23.46
CA ARG A 483 -4.26 41.68 23.49
C ARG A 483 -4.58 40.48 22.60
N CYS A 484 -3.60 39.61 22.37
CA CYS A 484 -3.75 38.41 21.57
C CYS A 484 -3.84 37.14 22.44
N VAL A 485 -4.33 36.04 21.85
CA VAL A 485 -4.27 34.70 22.45
C VAL A 485 -3.59 33.78 21.45
N ALA A 486 -2.54 33.08 21.88
CA ALA A 486 -1.94 32.02 21.05
C ALA A 486 -2.56 30.67 21.42
N VAL A 487 -2.88 29.86 20.42
CA VAL A 487 -3.32 28.48 20.62
C VAL A 487 -2.39 27.57 19.84
N ALA A 488 -1.86 26.55 20.50
CA ALA A 488 -1.02 25.52 19.88
C ALA A 488 -1.71 24.16 19.99
N PHE A 489 -1.91 23.51 18.84
CA PHE A 489 -2.38 22.13 18.74
C PHE A 489 -1.15 21.23 18.58
N ILE A 490 -1.03 20.21 19.42
CA ILE A 490 0.16 19.38 19.56
C ILE A 490 -0.23 17.93 19.37
N ASP A 491 0.50 17.21 18.53
CA ASP A 491 0.36 15.77 18.30
C ASP A 491 1.71 15.09 18.54
N LEU A 492 1.71 13.94 19.24
CA LEU A 492 2.93 13.19 19.53
C LEU A 492 3.30 12.28 18.35
N ASP A 493 4.42 12.58 17.70
CA ASP A 493 4.87 11.82 16.55
C ASP A 493 5.26 10.39 16.98
N GLY A 494 4.71 9.40 16.28
CA GLY A 494 5.04 7.99 16.53
C GLY A 494 4.44 7.39 17.79
N PHE A 495 3.49 8.06 18.48
CA PHE A 495 2.81 7.51 19.66
C PHE A 495 2.15 6.15 19.39
N LYS A 496 1.56 5.97 18.20
CA LYS A 496 0.99 4.68 17.79
C LYS A 496 2.02 3.55 17.78
N LEU A 497 3.26 3.83 17.39
CA LEU A 497 4.36 2.85 17.40
C LEU A 497 4.72 2.42 18.83
N VAL A 498 4.61 3.33 19.80
CA VAL A 498 4.80 3.02 21.22
C VAL A 498 3.67 2.12 21.73
N ASN A 499 2.42 2.42 21.40
CA ASN A 499 1.28 1.57 21.76
C ASN A 499 1.36 0.17 21.12
N ASP A 500 1.72 0.10 19.84
CA ASP A 500 1.82 -1.16 19.11
C ASP A 500 3.05 -1.98 19.56
N GLY A 501 4.12 -1.31 20.01
CA GLY A 501 5.38 -1.94 20.45
C GLY A 501 5.43 -2.35 21.93
N LEU A 502 4.94 -1.50 22.84
CA LEU A 502 5.05 -1.66 24.30
C LEU A 502 3.68 -1.79 25.00
N GLY A 503 2.58 -1.68 24.27
CA GLY A 503 1.22 -1.81 24.79
C GLY A 503 0.63 -0.52 25.33
N HIS A 504 -0.70 -0.51 25.47
CA HIS A 504 -1.47 0.69 25.86
C HIS A 504 -1.12 1.25 27.24
N ASN A 505 -0.71 0.42 28.21
CA ASN A 505 -0.30 0.91 29.53
C ASN A 505 0.98 1.75 29.44
N ALA A 506 1.94 1.38 28.59
CA ALA A 506 3.15 2.16 28.35
C ALA A 506 2.82 3.48 27.64
N GLY A 507 1.87 3.46 26.70
CA GLY A 507 1.33 4.68 26.08
C GLY A 507 0.63 5.60 27.08
N ASP A 508 -0.15 5.06 28.01
CA ASP A 508 -0.81 5.83 29.06
C ASP A 508 0.18 6.50 30.02
N GLU A 509 1.24 5.77 30.43
CA GLU A 509 2.32 6.36 31.22
C GLU A 509 3.11 7.40 30.44
N LEU A 510 3.37 7.17 29.14
CA LEU A 510 4.00 8.15 28.27
C LEU A 510 3.19 9.46 28.24
N LEU A 511 1.86 9.38 28.07
CA LEU A 511 0.99 10.55 28.06
C LEU A 511 0.99 11.31 29.39
N LYS A 512 1.06 10.59 30.53
CA LYS A 512 1.18 11.22 31.86
C LYS A 512 2.52 11.96 32.01
N VAL A 513 3.63 11.32 31.63
CA VAL A 513 4.97 11.95 31.73
C VAL A 513 5.06 13.16 30.80
N VAL A 514 4.65 13.00 29.54
CA VAL A 514 4.68 14.09 28.55
C VAL A 514 3.74 15.23 28.95
N GLY A 515 2.53 14.93 29.42
CA GLY A 515 1.61 15.93 29.97
C GLY A 515 2.19 16.70 31.15
N ALA A 516 2.86 16.02 32.09
CA ALA A 516 3.53 16.65 33.22
C ALA A 516 4.71 17.55 32.77
N ARG A 517 5.52 17.10 31.81
CA ARG A 517 6.63 17.89 31.24
C ARG A 517 6.15 19.15 30.55
N MET A 518 5.11 19.04 29.72
CA MET A 518 4.48 20.20 29.08
C MET A 518 3.88 21.14 30.11
N SER A 519 3.22 20.61 31.15
CA SER A 519 2.65 21.43 32.23
C SER A 519 3.70 22.22 33.01
N ALA A 520 4.92 21.68 33.17
CA ALA A 520 6.04 22.38 33.79
C ALA A 520 6.66 23.46 32.88
N CYS A 521 6.37 23.43 31.57
CA CYS A 521 6.87 24.42 30.62
C CYS A 521 6.05 25.70 30.61
N VAL A 522 4.75 25.60 30.88
CA VAL A 522 3.75 26.67 30.83
C VAL A 522 3.53 27.35 32.18
N ARG A 523 2.99 28.56 32.18
CA ARG A 523 2.73 29.36 33.40
C ARG A 523 1.36 29.04 33.97
N ARG A 524 1.06 29.62 35.15
CA ARG A 524 -0.22 29.38 35.84
C ARG A 524 -1.41 30.01 35.11
N GLU A 525 -1.18 31.10 34.38
CA GLU A 525 -2.15 31.77 33.52
C GLU A 525 -2.40 31.03 32.19
N ASP A 526 -1.46 30.17 31.78
CA ASP A 526 -1.59 29.36 30.57
C ASP A 526 -2.46 28.12 30.86
N THR A 527 -3.07 27.56 29.83
CA THR A 527 -3.84 26.32 29.96
C THR A 527 -3.25 25.26 29.05
N LEU A 528 -2.78 24.16 29.63
CA LEU A 528 -2.52 22.92 28.90
C LEU A 528 -3.71 21.99 29.12
N GLY A 529 -4.25 21.41 28.05
CA GLY A 529 -5.32 20.41 28.11
C GLY A 529 -5.08 19.25 27.17
N ARG A 530 -5.73 18.13 27.42
CA ARG A 530 -5.71 16.96 26.53
C ARG A 530 -7.00 16.93 25.72
N PHE A 531 -6.88 16.96 24.39
CA PHE A 531 -8.04 17.01 23.50
C PHE A 531 -8.62 15.61 23.24
N GLY A 532 -7.74 14.62 23.06
CA GLY A 532 -8.07 13.20 22.88
C GLY A 532 -6.86 12.42 22.37
N GLY A 533 -6.78 11.11 22.62
CA GLY A 533 -5.64 10.30 22.12
C GLY A 533 -4.28 10.84 22.58
N ASP A 534 -3.42 11.13 21.61
CA ASP A 534 -2.10 11.76 21.69
C ASP A 534 -2.08 13.28 21.44
N GLU A 535 -3.27 13.89 21.37
CA GLU A 535 -3.43 15.31 21.05
C GLU A 535 -3.55 16.18 22.31
N PHE A 536 -2.74 17.24 22.37
CA PHE A 536 -2.73 18.24 23.43
C PHE A 536 -2.98 19.64 22.87
N ILE A 537 -3.57 20.51 23.68
CA ILE A 537 -3.80 21.91 23.33
C ILE A 537 -3.19 22.79 24.40
N ILE A 538 -2.49 23.84 23.96
CA ILE A 538 -2.00 24.91 24.82
C ILE A 538 -2.68 26.22 24.44
N ILE A 539 -3.22 26.91 25.44
CA ILE A 539 -3.78 28.25 25.33
C ILE A 539 -2.88 29.20 26.12
N LEU A 540 -2.31 30.18 25.42
CA LEU A 540 -1.44 31.22 25.97
C LEU A 540 -2.19 32.56 25.87
N PRO A 541 -2.87 33.00 26.94
CA PRO A 541 -3.58 34.28 26.94
C PRO A 541 -2.59 35.46 27.05
N ASP A 542 -3.11 36.67 26.82
CA ASP A 542 -2.41 37.94 27.07
C ASP A 542 -1.08 38.12 26.31
N GLN A 543 -1.04 37.68 25.05
CA GLN A 543 0.14 37.78 24.19
C GLN A 543 0.19 39.15 23.48
N ALA A 544 1.41 39.55 23.10
CA ALA A 544 1.60 40.67 22.19
C ALA A 544 1.17 40.27 20.76
N ASP A 545 0.88 41.26 19.92
CA ASP A 545 0.57 41.06 18.50
C ASP A 545 1.85 40.78 17.69
N ASN A 546 2.53 39.69 18.06
CA ASN A 546 3.72 39.19 17.39
C ASN A 546 3.78 37.65 17.56
N PRO A 547 3.51 36.85 16.52
CA PRO A 547 3.56 35.38 16.59
C PRO A 547 4.92 34.85 17.06
N MET A 548 6.02 35.53 16.74
CA MET A 548 7.36 35.08 17.15
C MET A 548 7.59 35.19 18.66
N ALA A 549 6.74 35.92 19.40
CA ALA A 549 6.86 36.03 20.85
C ALA A 549 6.58 34.71 21.58
N VAL A 550 5.82 33.78 20.97
CA VAL A 550 5.52 32.46 21.56
C VAL A 550 6.46 31.34 21.09
N ALA A 551 7.31 31.59 20.09
CA ALA A 551 8.27 30.60 19.61
C ALA A 551 9.21 30.04 20.72
N PRO A 552 9.71 30.84 21.69
CA PRO A 552 10.58 30.32 22.74
C PRO A 552 9.89 29.29 23.67
N ILE A 553 8.61 29.48 23.98
CA ILE A 553 7.87 28.53 24.83
C ILE A 553 7.52 27.26 24.05
N LEU A 554 7.18 27.38 22.76
CA LEU A 554 6.95 26.23 21.88
C LEU A 554 8.21 25.38 21.71
N GLU A 555 9.36 26.01 21.51
CA GLU A 555 10.64 25.30 21.42
C GLU A 555 11.00 24.63 22.75
N LYS A 556 10.75 25.29 23.89
CA LYS A 556 10.91 24.69 25.22
C LYS A 556 10.03 23.45 25.40
N ILE A 557 8.78 23.51 24.96
CA ILE A 557 7.85 22.37 24.99
C ILE A 557 8.35 21.24 24.09
N ARG A 558 8.75 21.55 22.86
CA ARG A 558 9.31 20.58 21.91
C ARG A 558 10.48 19.82 22.52
N GLN A 559 11.43 20.55 23.12
CA GLN A 559 12.59 19.98 23.77
C GLN A 559 12.20 19.07 24.95
N ALA A 560 11.26 19.51 25.80
CA ALA A 560 10.78 18.72 26.92
C ALA A 560 10.09 17.42 26.48
N VAL A 561 9.34 17.44 25.37
CA VAL A 561 8.73 16.23 24.80
C VAL A 561 9.80 15.26 24.31
N THR A 562 10.86 15.77 23.68
CA THR A 562 11.96 14.94 23.13
C THR A 562 12.91 14.32 24.16
N GLU A 563 12.77 14.62 25.45
CA GLU A 563 13.54 13.93 26.48
C GLU A 563 13.16 12.44 26.56
N PRO A 564 14.12 11.49 26.69
CA PRO A 564 13.80 10.07 26.84
C PRO A 564 12.87 9.81 28.04
N VAL A 565 11.91 8.91 27.88
CA VAL A 565 10.99 8.45 28.92
C VAL A 565 11.27 6.99 29.22
N LEU A 566 11.51 6.66 30.48
CA LEU A 566 11.72 5.27 30.91
C LEU A 566 10.36 4.57 31.05
N LEU A 567 10.03 3.73 30.09
CA LEU A 567 8.79 2.94 30.06
C LEU A 567 9.15 1.46 30.19
N GLU A 568 8.63 0.79 31.22
CA GLU A 568 8.88 -0.64 31.48
C GLU A 568 10.37 -1.06 31.46
N GLY A 569 11.28 -0.14 31.79
CA GLY A 569 12.73 -0.38 31.80
C GLY A 569 13.45 -0.11 30.48
N GLN A 570 12.76 0.40 29.45
CA GLN A 570 13.34 0.86 28.19
C GLN A 570 13.24 2.37 28.03
N GLU A 571 14.28 3.01 27.47
CA GLU A 571 14.24 4.43 27.12
C GLU A 571 13.54 4.62 25.78
N VAL A 572 12.40 5.31 25.80
CA VAL A 572 11.61 5.65 24.62
C VAL A 572 11.70 7.15 24.38
N GLN A 573 12.01 7.53 23.15
CA GLN A 573 12.06 8.93 22.73
C GLN A 573 10.96 9.18 21.70
N VAL A 574 10.13 10.19 21.96
CA VAL A 574 9.09 10.67 21.03
C VAL A 574 9.32 12.13 20.71
N SER A 575 8.82 12.58 19.56
CA SER A 575 8.77 14.01 19.22
C SER A 575 7.33 14.49 19.16
N CYS A 576 7.14 15.77 18.85
CA CYS A 576 5.81 16.31 18.59
C CYS A 576 5.81 17.26 17.40
N SER A 577 4.69 17.28 16.70
CA SER A 577 4.36 18.25 15.66
C SER A 577 3.33 19.22 16.21
N MET A 578 3.54 20.52 15.98
CA MET A 578 2.68 21.57 16.55
C MET A 578 2.18 22.56 15.50
N GLY A 579 0.91 22.92 15.59
CA GLY A 579 0.28 23.95 14.77
C GLY A 579 -0.16 25.13 15.62
N VAL A 580 0.20 26.35 15.23
CA VAL A 580 0.07 27.53 16.07
C VAL A 580 -0.77 28.61 15.39
N VAL A 581 -1.77 29.12 16.09
CA VAL A 581 -2.63 30.23 15.64
C VAL A 581 -2.63 31.38 16.64
N MET A 582 -2.92 32.59 16.16
CA MET A 582 -3.02 33.80 16.97
C MET A 582 -4.40 34.45 16.80
N TYR A 583 -5.18 34.56 17.88
CA TYR A 583 -6.34 35.45 17.94
C TYR A 583 -5.89 36.90 18.07
N PRO A 584 -6.49 37.86 17.33
CA PRO A 584 -7.62 37.70 16.40
C PRO A 584 -7.24 37.42 14.94
N ARG A 585 -5.94 37.34 14.62
CA ARG A 585 -5.42 37.25 13.23
C ARG A 585 -5.93 36.02 12.47
N ASP A 586 -5.91 34.87 13.13
CA ASP A 586 -6.10 33.56 12.54
C ASP A 586 -7.46 32.93 12.89
N GLY A 587 -8.37 33.71 13.48
CA GLY A 587 -9.72 33.27 13.84
C GLY A 587 -10.35 34.18 14.91
N ALA A 588 -11.67 34.34 14.88
CA ALA A 588 -12.41 35.20 15.81
C ALA A 588 -13.12 34.43 16.94
N ASP A 589 -13.24 33.12 16.83
CA ASP A 589 -13.93 32.24 17.78
C ASP A 589 -13.11 30.96 18.03
N PRO A 590 -13.38 30.23 19.13
CA PRO A 590 -12.61 29.04 19.49
C PRO A 590 -12.60 27.94 18.42
N ASN A 591 -13.69 27.74 17.68
CA ASN A 591 -13.77 26.64 16.71
C ASN A 591 -12.86 26.94 15.52
N THR A 592 -12.93 28.16 14.99
CA THR A 592 -12.06 28.61 13.88
C THR A 592 -10.58 28.53 14.27
N LEU A 593 -10.22 28.98 15.47
CA LEU A 593 -8.83 28.89 15.96
C LEU A 593 -8.38 27.43 16.08
N MET A 594 -9.22 26.55 16.62
CA MET A 594 -8.88 25.14 16.75
C MET A 594 -8.68 24.45 15.40
N MET A 595 -9.58 24.72 14.43
CA MET A 595 -9.49 24.18 13.07
C MET A 595 -8.21 24.63 12.36
N ASN A 596 -7.87 25.92 12.46
CA ASN A 596 -6.69 26.47 11.82
C ASN A 596 -5.39 25.98 12.49
N ALA A 597 -5.42 25.75 13.81
CA ALA A 597 -4.29 25.16 14.54
C ALA A 597 -4.04 23.71 14.13
N ASP A 598 -5.10 22.93 13.93
CA ASP A 598 -5.02 21.56 13.42
C ASP A 598 -4.43 21.53 11.98
N ALA A 599 -4.90 22.39 11.08
CA ALA A 599 -4.35 22.50 9.73
C ALA A 599 -2.85 22.85 9.72
N ALA A 600 -2.41 23.77 10.59
CA ALA A 600 -1.01 24.12 10.74
C ALA A 600 -0.17 22.95 11.31
N MET A 601 -0.73 22.17 12.23
CA MET A 601 -0.10 20.99 12.83
C MET A 601 0.10 19.89 11.77
N TYR A 602 -0.89 19.68 10.90
CA TYR A 602 -0.76 18.74 9.79
C TYR A 602 0.38 19.13 8.83
N ARG A 603 0.49 20.42 8.49
CA ARG A 603 1.61 20.91 7.67
C ARG A 603 2.97 20.73 8.37
N ALA A 604 3.02 20.87 9.69
CA ALA A 604 4.22 20.57 10.47
C ALA A 604 4.67 19.10 10.26
N LYS A 605 3.73 18.16 10.19
CA LYS A 605 4.01 16.76 9.86
C LYS A 605 4.56 16.59 8.44
N GLU A 606 3.93 17.22 7.44
CA GLU A 606 4.40 17.17 6.03
C GLU A 606 5.82 17.72 5.86
N MET A 607 6.20 18.72 6.65
CA MET A 607 7.52 19.35 6.60
C MET A 607 8.62 18.57 7.36
N GLY A 608 8.30 17.40 7.95
CA GLY A 608 9.31 16.47 8.46
C GLY A 608 9.22 16.11 9.95
N ASN A 609 8.02 16.18 10.56
CA ASN A 609 7.78 15.93 12.00
C ASN A 609 8.68 16.77 12.95
N ASN A 610 8.50 16.65 14.27
CA ASN A 610 9.35 17.29 15.28
C ASN A 610 9.58 18.80 15.06
N ASN A 611 8.55 19.53 14.65
CA ASN A 611 8.62 20.97 14.41
C ASN A 611 7.29 21.66 14.74
N PHE A 612 7.27 22.98 14.65
CA PHE A 612 6.04 23.75 14.77
C PHE A 612 5.85 24.67 13.56
N GLN A 613 4.61 24.83 13.13
CA GLN A 613 4.23 25.74 12.05
C GLN A 613 3.18 26.72 12.53
N PHE A 614 3.36 28.00 12.18
CA PHE A 614 2.31 28.98 12.33
C PHE A 614 1.32 28.85 11.19
N TYR A 615 0.04 29.01 11.49
CA TYR A 615 -1.00 29.02 10.48
C TYR A 615 -0.78 30.14 9.47
N ALA A 616 -0.88 29.78 8.20
CA ALA A 616 -0.94 30.70 7.06
C ALA A 616 -2.25 30.42 6.32
N ARG A 617 -2.92 31.46 5.83
CA ARG A 617 -4.26 31.31 5.22
C ARG A 617 -4.26 30.39 3.99
N GLU A 618 -3.11 30.21 3.36
CA GLU A 618 -2.88 29.30 2.24
C GLU A 618 -2.96 27.81 2.64
N MET A 619 -2.96 27.48 3.93
CA MET A 619 -2.97 26.09 4.44
C MET A 619 -4.37 25.45 4.37
N ASN A 620 -5.45 26.18 4.68
CA ASN A 620 -6.82 25.66 4.53
C ASN A 620 -7.22 25.51 3.06
N ALA A 621 -6.72 26.41 2.20
CA ALA A 621 -7.02 26.38 0.78
C ALA A 621 -6.59 25.06 0.11
N SER A 622 -5.44 24.49 0.47
CA SER A 622 -4.93 23.25 -0.15
C SER A 622 -5.81 22.03 0.10
N VAL A 623 -6.35 21.88 1.32
CA VAL A 623 -7.18 20.73 1.71
C VAL A 623 -8.60 20.87 1.17
N GLU A 624 -9.18 22.07 1.29
CA GLU A 624 -10.51 22.37 0.74
C GLU A 624 -10.50 22.27 -0.79
N GLU A 625 -9.47 22.80 -1.46
CA GLU A 625 -9.31 22.70 -2.90
C GLU A 625 -9.13 21.25 -3.37
N LYS A 626 -8.41 20.39 -2.62
CA LYS A 626 -8.33 18.95 -2.96
C LYS A 626 -9.71 18.28 -2.92
N LEU A 627 -10.54 18.62 -1.93
CA LEU A 627 -11.91 18.08 -1.82
C LEU A 627 -12.81 18.60 -2.94
N VAL A 628 -12.76 19.89 -3.25
CA VAL A 628 -13.52 20.51 -4.34
C VAL A 628 -13.15 19.88 -5.68
N LEU A 629 -11.86 19.71 -5.97
CA LEU A 629 -11.41 19.06 -7.21
C LEU A 629 -11.82 17.58 -7.28
N LEU A 630 -11.82 16.85 -6.15
CA LEU A 630 -12.29 15.45 -6.14
C LEU A 630 -13.80 15.32 -6.37
N GLU A 631 -14.61 16.24 -5.84
CA GLU A 631 -16.04 16.29 -6.14
C GLU A 631 -16.28 16.67 -7.60
N GLY A 632 -15.59 17.71 -8.10
CA GLY A 632 -15.68 18.13 -9.50
C GLY A 632 -15.34 17.01 -10.48
N LEU A 633 -14.28 16.22 -10.20
CA LEU A 633 -13.86 15.10 -11.06
C LEU A 633 -14.95 14.01 -11.23
N ARG A 634 -15.84 13.82 -10.25
CA ARG A 634 -16.91 12.81 -10.34
C ARG A 634 -17.99 13.19 -11.35
N GLY A 635 -18.28 14.49 -11.51
CA GLY A 635 -19.26 15.00 -12.47
C GLY A 635 -18.66 15.44 -13.81
N ALA A 636 -17.35 15.71 -13.85
CA ALA A 636 -16.69 16.34 -15.00
C ALA A 636 -16.86 15.61 -16.34
N LEU A 637 -16.93 14.27 -16.34
CA LEU A 637 -17.18 13.48 -17.56
C LEU A 637 -18.61 13.66 -18.09
N ASP A 638 -19.60 13.55 -17.21
CA ASP A 638 -21.03 13.64 -17.58
C ASP A 638 -21.42 15.07 -17.98
N GLU A 639 -20.75 16.06 -17.40
CA GLU A 639 -20.96 17.48 -17.65
C GLU A 639 -20.14 18.05 -18.82
N GLY A 640 -19.33 17.22 -19.49
CA GLY A 640 -18.56 17.63 -20.67
C GLY A 640 -17.47 18.66 -20.37
N GLN A 641 -16.91 18.64 -19.17
CA GLN A 641 -15.89 19.60 -18.70
C GLN A 641 -14.47 19.26 -19.19
N PHE A 642 -14.26 18.07 -19.75
CA PHE A 642 -12.99 17.68 -20.34
C PHE A 642 -12.95 18.00 -21.83
N HIS A 643 -11.81 18.50 -22.28
CA HIS A 643 -11.50 18.66 -23.70
C HIS A 643 -10.06 18.23 -23.98
N LEU A 644 -9.75 17.96 -25.25
CA LEU A 644 -8.41 17.62 -25.69
C LEU A 644 -7.78 18.78 -26.45
N LEU A 645 -6.56 19.13 -26.06
CA LEU A 645 -5.64 19.86 -26.93
C LEU A 645 -4.70 18.86 -27.58
N TYR A 646 -4.10 19.27 -28.69
CA TYR A 646 -3.26 18.42 -29.50
C TYR A 646 -1.93 19.12 -29.72
N GLN A 647 -0.83 18.44 -29.42
CA GLN A 647 0.51 18.97 -29.68
C GLN A 647 1.13 18.27 -30.89
N PRO A 648 1.54 19.01 -31.94
CA PRO A 648 2.20 18.42 -33.10
C PRO A 648 3.54 17.76 -32.76
N LYS A 649 3.76 16.59 -33.38
CA LYS A 649 5.04 15.89 -33.44
C LYS A 649 5.62 16.04 -34.84
N VAL A 650 6.90 16.41 -34.91
CA VAL A 650 7.55 16.82 -36.16
C VAL A 650 8.77 15.95 -36.42
N ASP A 651 8.90 15.50 -37.66
CA ASP A 651 10.09 14.79 -38.13
C ASP A 651 11.23 15.82 -38.32
N LEU A 652 12.35 15.62 -37.63
CA LEU A 652 13.45 16.59 -37.58
C LEU A 652 14.17 16.77 -38.92
N ARG A 653 14.06 15.80 -39.83
CA ARG A 653 14.72 15.80 -41.16
C ARG A 653 13.90 16.56 -42.20
N SER A 654 12.61 16.29 -42.24
CA SER A 654 11.67 16.86 -43.22
C SER A 654 11.01 18.15 -42.73
N GLY A 655 10.96 18.35 -41.41
CA GLY A 655 10.23 19.45 -40.78
C GLY A 655 8.71 19.31 -40.85
N LEU A 656 8.21 18.12 -41.21
CA LEU A 656 6.80 17.86 -41.42
C LEU A 656 6.16 17.24 -40.17
N ILE A 657 4.90 17.59 -39.93
CA ILE A 657 4.05 16.96 -38.92
C ILE A 657 3.71 15.55 -39.40
N PHE A 658 4.03 14.55 -38.57
CA PHE A 658 3.68 13.14 -38.81
C PHE A 658 2.66 12.61 -37.78
N GLY A 659 2.54 13.28 -36.64
CA GLY A 659 1.67 12.86 -35.54
C GLY A 659 1.28 14.01 -34.63
N VAL A 660 0.38 13.71 -33.69
CA VAL A 660 0.00 14.62 -32.60
C VAL A 660 -0.15 13.84 -31.31
N GLU A 661 0.17 14.46 -30.19
CA GLU A 661 -0.16 13.95 -28.85
C GLU A 661 -1.46 14.58 -28.35
N ALA A 662 -2.39 13.75 -27.89
CA ALA A 662 -3.62 14.19 -27.25
C ALA A 662 -3.41 14.47 -25.76
N LEU A 663 -3.59 15.73 -25.39
CA LEU A 663 -3.36 16.25 -24.05
C LEU A 663 -4.67 16.73 -23.44
N ILE A 664 -5.13 16.01 -22.41
CA ILE A 664 -6.38 16.34 -21.71
C ILE A 664 -6.26 17.69 -20.98
N ARG A 665 -7.36 18.44 -20.98
CA ARG A 665 -7.57 19.66 -20.21
C ARG A 665 -8.91 19.57 -19.51
N TRP A 666 -8.97 20.15 -18.32
CA TRP A 666 -10.18 20.20 -17.51
C TRP A 666 -10.61 21.64 -17.30
N GLU A 667 -11.78 21.99 -17.83
CA GLU A 667 -12.42 23.28 -17.57
C GLU A 667 -13.36 23.15 -16.38
N HIS A 668 -12.86 23.49 -15.20
CA HIS A 668 -13.67 23.51 -14.00
C HIS A 668 -14.53 24.79 -13.98
N PRO A 669 -15.84 24.70 -13.69
CA PRO A 669 -16.74 25.87 -13.66
C PRO A 669 -16.27 27.01 -12.75
N GLU A 670 -15.67 26.67 -11.60
CA GLU A 670 -15.24 27.65 -10.60
C GLU A 670 -13.73 27.97 -10.66
N HIS A 671 -12.90 27.04 -11.14
CA HIS A 671 -11.44 27.13 -11.08
C HIS A 671 -10.79 27.36 -12.46
N GLY A 672 -11.60 27.46 -13.52
CA GLY A 672 -11.11 27.61 -14.89
C GLY A 672 -10.34 26.38 -15.35
N VAL A 673 -9.28 26.59 -16.15
CA VAL A 673 -8.48 25.48 -16.68
C VAL A 673 -7.58 24.90 -15.59
N VAL A 674 -7.91 23.70 -15.11
CA VAL A 674 -7.11 22.99 -14.10
C VAL A 674 -6.00 22.20 -14.79
N SER A 675 -4.77 22.37 -14.31
CA SER A 675 -3.59 21.69 -14.86
C SER A 675 -3.67 20.17 -14.66
N PRO A 676 -3.29 19.35 -15.68
CA PRO A 676 -3.21 17.89 -15.57
C PRO A 676 -2.39 17.40 -14.38
N LEU A 677 -1.27 18.07 -14.06
CA LEU A 677 -0.43 17.73 -12.91
C LEU A 677 -1.20 17.78 -11.57
N ARG A 678 -2.28 18.56 -11.50
CA ARG A 678 -3.09 18.71 -10.28
C ARG A 678 -4.17 17.65 -10.16
N PHE A 679 -4.87 17.33 -11.26
CA PHE A 679 -6.04 16.46 -11.19
C PHE A 679 -5.77 15.01 -11.58
N ILE A 680 -4.73 14.71 -12.36
CA ILE A 680 -4.40 13.33 -12.77
C ILE A 680 -4.03 12.49 -11.54
N GLY A 681 -3.20 13.01 -10.62
CA GLY A 681 -2.88 12.30 -9.37
C GLY A 681 -4.12 12.01 -8.52
N LEU A 682 -5.07 12.96 -8.44
CA LEU A 682 -6.35 12.77 -7.75
C LEU A 682 -7.23 11.71 -8.44
N ALA A 683 -7.28 11.73 -9.77
CA ALA A 683 -8.00 10.74 -10.56
C ALA A 683 -7.40 9.34 -10.43
N GLU A 684 -6.06 9.23 -10.31
CA GLU A 684 -5.36 7.98 -10.06
C GLU A 684 -5.61 7.44 -8.65
N GLU A 685 -5.51 8.27 -7.61
CA GLU A 685 -5.80 7.89 -6.21
C GLU A 685 -7.25 7.39 -6.08
N SER A 686 -8.21 8.12 -6.65
CA SER A 686 -9.64 7.81 -6.60
C SER A 686 -10.09 6.69 -7.54
N GLY A 687 -9.29 6.36 -8.56
CA GLY A 687 -9.62 5.38 -9.61
C GLY A 687 -10.49 5.91 -10.75
N LEU A 688 -10.86 7.20 -10.73
CA LEU A 688 -11.60 7.86 -11.82
C LEU A 688 -10.78 7.93 -13.13
N ILE A 689 -9.46 7.80 -13.05
CA ILE A 689 -8.55 7.83 -14.21
C ILE A 689 -8.91 6.79 -15.28
N VAL A 690 -9.51 5.66 -14.90
CA VAL A 690 -9.91 4.61 -15.85
C VAL A 690 -11.05 5.10 -16.76
N ALA A 691 -12.06 5.77 -16.19
CA ALA A 691 -13.17 6.31 -16.95
C ALA A 691 -12.74 7.51 -17.80
N ILE A 692 -11.89 8.38 -17.25
CA ILE A 692 -11.33 9.53 -17.96
C ILE A 692 -10.52 9.07 -19.16
N GLY A 693 -9.63 8.09 -18.97
CA GLY A 693 -8.79 7.55 -20.03
C GLY A 693 -9.57 6.86 -21.15
N ASP A 694 -10.68 6.18 -20.82
CA ASP A 694 -11.61 5.62 -21.81
C ASP A 694 -12.21 6.73 -22.69
N TRP A 695 -12.69 7.80 -22.06
CA TRP A 695 -13.20 8.96 -22.77
C TRP A 695 -12.14 9.64 -23.66
N VAL A 696 -10.89 9.75 -23.17
CA VAL A 696 -9.77 10.30 -23.95
C VAL A 696 -9.52 9.43 -25.19
N LEU A 697 -9.45 8.10 -25.05
CA LEU A 697 -9.24 7.17 -26.17
C LEU A 697 -10.30 7.30 -27.25
N HIS A 698 -11.59 7.26 -26.88
CA HIS A 698 -12.69 7.39 -27.85
C HIS A 698 -12.67 8.77 -28.54
N THR A 699 -12.39 9.84 -27.79
CA THR A 699 -12.38 11.20 -28.32
C THR A 699 -11.20 11.44 -29.25
N ALA A 700 -9.99 10.98 -28.89
CA ALA A 700 -8.80 11.06 -29.71
C ALA A 700 -8.95 10.27 -31.03
N CYS A 701 -9.46 9.02 -30.96
CA CYS A 701 -9.65 8.21 -32.16
C CYS A 701 -10.67 8.83 -33.14
N ARG A 702 -11.80 9.30 -32.60
CA ARG A 702 -12.84 9.98 -33.38
C ARG A 702 -12.31 11.27 -34.02
N GLN A 703 -11.49 12.04 -33.30
CA GLN A 703 -10.93 13.27 -33.84
C GLN A 703 -9.95 13.00 -34.99
N ASN A 704 -9.07 12.00 -34.87
CA ASN A 704 -8.16 11.63 -35.96
C ASN A 704 -8.94 11.17 -37.20
N LYS A 705 -9.97 10.34 -37.00
CA LYS A 705 -10.84 9.92 -38.10
C LYS A 705 -11.51 11.11 -38.79
N ALA A 706 -12.03 12.07 -38.01
CA ALA A 706 -12.66 13.27 -38.55
C ALA A 706 -11.69 14.11 -39.41
N TRP A 707 -10.40 14.19 -39.06
CA TRP A 707 -9.41 14.84 -39.91
C TRP A 707 -9.20 14.11 -41.23
N GLN A 708 -9.12 12.77 -41.21
CA GLN A 708 -8.98 11.96 -42.42
C GLN A 708 -10.20 12.08 -43.32
N ASP A 709 -11.41 12.06 -42.75
CA ASP A 709 -12.66 12.20 -43.50
C ASP A 709 -12.83 13.62 -44.08
N ALA A 710 -12.18 14.63 -43.49
CA ALA A 710 -12.07 15.97 -44.04
C ALA A 710 -11.01 16.10 -45.17
N GLY A 711 -10.35 15.00 -45.56
CA GLY A 711 -9.35 14.96 -46.64
C GLY A 711 -7.95 15.42 -46.23
N LEU A 712 -7.68 15.54 -44.93
CA LEU A 712 -6.33 15.82 -44.43
C LEU A 712 -5.47 14.54 -44.46
N ALA A 713 -4.15 14.71 -44.51
CA ALA A 713 -3.22 13.59 -44.49
C ALA A 713 -3.39 12.76 -43.20
N PRO A 714 -3.34 11.43 -43.28
CA PRO A 714 -3.41 10.58 -42.09
C PRO A 714 -2.15 10.79 -41.24
N ILE A 715 -2.36 11.07 -39.96
CA ILE A 715 -1.30 11.26 -38.96
C ILE A 715 -1.50 10.31 -37.79
N THR A 716 -0.44 10.04 -37.04
CA THR A 716 -0.51 9.23 -35.82
C THR A 716 -1.08 10.05 -34.67
N MET A 717 -2.05 9.48 -33.93
CA MET A 717 -2.60 10.05 -32.70
C MET A 717 -1.99 9.33 -31.50
N SER A 718 -1.24 10.03 -30.65
CA SER A 718 -0.63 9.47 -29.45
C SER A 718 -1.47 9.78 -28.21
N VAL A 719 -1.70 8.78 -27.35
CA VAL A 719 -2.51 8.90 -26.12
C VAL A 719 -1.74 8.30 -24.94
N ASN A 720 -1.58 9.09 -23.88
CA ASN A 720 -0.99 8.65 -22.62
C ASN A 720 -1.87 7.66 -21.86
N VAL A 721 -1.23 6.64 -21.28
CA VAL A 721 -1.89 5.63 -20.45
C VAL A 721 -1.29 5.64 -19.04
N SER A 722 -2.13 5.88 -18.04
CA SER A 722 -1.69 5.86 -16.63
C SER A 722 -1.36 4.44 -16.14
N PRO A 723 -0.55 4.29 -15.07
CA PRO A 723 -0.26 2.99 -14.46
C PRO A 723 -1.53 2.22 -14.07
N ARG A 724 -2.50 2.91 -13.48
CA ARG A 724 -3.75 2.30 -13.04
C ARG A 724 -4.62 1.84 -14.22
N GLN A 725 -4.62 2.57 -15.34
CA GLN A 725 -5.29 2.11 -16.57
C GLN A 725 -4.60 0.89 -17.19
N PHE A 726 -3.27 0.85 -17.15
CA PHE A 726 -2.51 -0.24 -17.74
C PHE A 726 -2.63 -1.55 -16.96
N GLU A 727 -2.79 -1.47 -15.63
CA GLU A 727 -3.06 -2.62 -14.77
C GLU A 727 -4.46 -3.23 -15.01
N GLU A 728 -5.43 -2.45 -15.50
CA GLU A 728 -6.78 -2.94 -15.80
C GLU A 728 -6.78 -4.13 -16.77
N LYS A 729 -7.62 -5.12 -16.47
CA LYS A 729 -7.71 -6.36 -17.27
C LYS A 729 -8.34 -6.13 -18.64
N ARG A 730 -9.18 -5.09 -18.77
CA ARG A 730 -9.98 -4.81 -19.96
C ARG A 730 -9.42 -3.68 -20.84
N LEU A 731 -8.16 -3.27 -20.64
CA LEU A 731 -7.56 -2.19 -21.45
C LEU A 731 -7.58 -2.53 -22.94
N VAL A 732 -7.13 -3.73 -23.31
CA VAL A 732 -7.08 -4.20 -24.70
C VAL A 732 -8.48 -4.16 -25.34
N GLU A 733 -9.51 -4.61 -24.61
CA GLU A 733 -10.90 -4.58 -25.05
C GLU A 733 -11.42 -3.16 -25.29
N ARG A 734 -11.09 -2.22 -24.39
CA ARG A 734 -11.47 -0.80 -24.49
C ARG A 734 -10.81 -0.12 -25.69
N VAL A 735 -9.52 -0.35 -25.90
CA VAL A 735 -8.79 0.15 -27.06
C VAL A 735 -9.40 -0.39 -28.36
N ALA A 736 -9.71 -1.69 -28.41
CA ALA A 736 -10.37 -2.31 -29.54
C ALA A 736 -11.79 -1.76 -29.79
N ALA A 737 -12.52 -1.38 -28.73
CA ALA A 737 -13.82 -0.72 -28.85
C ALA A 737 -13.67 0.69 -29.45
N ALA A 738 -12.76 1.51 -28.93
CA ALA A 738 -12.51 2.87 -29.42
C ALA A 738 -12.13 2.90 -30.91
N LEU A 739 -11.23 2.01 -31.35
CA LEU A 739 -10.84 1.89 -32.76
C LEU A 739 -12.01 1.46 -33.65
N ARG A 740 -12.81 0.49 -33.20
CA ARG A 740 -13.96 -0.03 -33.96
C ARG A 740 -15.07 1.00 -34.13
N GLU A 741 -15.40 1.71 -33.05
CA GLU A 741 -16.45 2.73 -33.05
C GLU A 741 -16.07 3.96 -33.88
N SER A 742 -14.80 4.34 -33.85
CA SER A 742 -14.28 5.45 -34.67
C SER A 742 -13.94 5.04 -36.10
N ALA A 743 -13.90 3.75 -36.42
CA ALA A 743 -13.39 3.22 -37.70
C ALA A 743 -11.98 3.76 -38.06
N LEU A 744 -11.15 4.02 -37.04
CA LEU A 744 -9.76 4.42 -37.22
C LEU A 744 -8.89 3.17 -37.45
N ALA A 745 -7.96 3.24 -38.40
CA ALA A 745 -6.99 2.16 -38.60
C ALA A 745 -6.08 2.05 -37.36
N PRO A 746 -5.81 0.84 -36.83
CA PRO A 746 -5.00 0.67 -35.62
C PRO A 746 -3.63 1.34 -35.67
N GLY A 747 -2.97 1.33 -36.84
CA GLY A 747 -1.66 1.96 -37.03
C GLY A 747 -1.67 3.50 -37.00
N ALA A 748 -2.84 4.13 -36.92
CA ALA A 748 -2.99 5.57 -36.72
C ALA A 748 -3.17 5.95 -35.23
N LEU A 749 -3.12 4.98 -34.32
CA LEU A 749 -3.15 5.18 -32.87
C LEU A 749 -1.84 4.66 -32.26
N GLU A 750 -1.24 5.49 -31.42
CA GLU A 750 -0.07 5.17 -30.60
C GLU A 750 -0.46 5.32 -29.13
N LEU A 751 -0.08 4.35 -28.29
CA LEU A 751 -0.24 4.47 -26.84
C LEU A 751 1.11 4.71 -26.19
N GLU A 752 1.16 5.72 -25.33
CA GLU A 752 2.36 6.12 -24.61
C GLU A 752 2.28 5.61 -23.19
N VAL A 753 3.32 4.90 -22.77
CA VAL A 753 3.42 4.28 -21.44
C VAL A 753 4.74 4.68 -20.79
N THR A 754 4.70 5.03 -19.51
CA THR A 754 5.93 5.40 -18.80
C THR A 754 6.80 4.18 -18.50
N GLU A 755 8.10 4.39 -18.42
CA GLU A 755 9.07 3.34 -18.08
C GLU A 755 8.74 2.64 -16.75
N SER A 756 8.46 3.43 -15.70
CA SER A 756 8.19 2.94 -14.35
C SER A 756 6.97 2.01 -14.26
N LEU A 757 5.99 2.21 -15.15
CA LEU A 757 4.77 1.41 -15.24
C LEU A 757 5.08 0.00 -15.73
N ILE A 758 5.89 -0.13 -16.78
CA ILE A 758 6.22 -1.42 -17.40
C ILE A 758 7.05 -2.29 -16.43
N MET A 759 7.93 -1.67 -15.66
CA MET A 759 8.87 -2.38 -14.79
C MET A 759 8.24 -2.99 -13.53
N ARG A 760 7.00 -2.64 -13.17
CA ARG A 760 6.29 -3.21 -12.00
C ARG A 760 5.96 -4.69 -12.16
N ASP A 761 5.44 -5.08 -13.32
CA ASP A 761 5.15 -6.47 -13.68
C ASP A 761 5.49 -6.69 -15.16
N LEU A 762 6.77 -6.99 -15.41
CA LEU A 762 7.34 -7.06 -16.75
C LEU A 762 6.64 -8.08 -17.64
N ALA A 763 6.41 -9.30 -17.14
CA ALA A 763 5.85 -10.39 -17.94
C ALA A 763 4.40 -10.11 -18.33
N GLN A 764 3.59 -9.63 -17.39
CA GLN A 764 2.21 -9.27 -17.69
C GLN A 764 2.14 -8.07 -18.64
N SER A 765 2.99 -7.07 -18.43
CA SER A 765 3.04 -5.86 -19.26
C SER A 765 3.41 -6.18 -20.69
N VAL A 766 4.47 -6.98 -20.91
CA VAL A 766 4.88 -7.43 -22.25
C VAL A 766 3.77 -8.25 -22.93
N GLY A 767 3.05 -9.08 -22.18
CA GLY A 767 1.89 -9.83 -22.70
C GLY A 767 0.82 -8.89 -23.26
N LYS A 768 0.36 -7.92 -22.46
CA LYS A 768 -0.63 -6.92 -22.90
C LYS A 768 -0.13 -6.07 -24.07
N MET A 769 1.14 -5.67 -24.04
CA MET A 769 1.74 -4.88 -25.13
C MET A 769 1.76 -5.67 -26.43
N ARG A 770 2.06 -6.98 -26.41
CA ARG A 770 1.98 -7.82 -27.61
C ARG A 770 0.56 -7.99 -28.12
N GLU A 771 -0.43 -8.06 -27.23
CA GLU A 771 -1.84 -8.06 -27.65
C GLU A 771 -2.23 -6.75 -28.36
N LEU A 772 -1.75 -5.61 -27.85
CA LEU A 772 -1.94 -4.29 -28.47
C LEU A 772 -1.20 -4.18 -29.82
N GLU A 773 0.06 -4.63 -29.88
CA GLU A 773 0.85 -4.68 -31.13
C GLU A 773 0.19 -5.60 -32.17
N ALA A 774 -0.32 -6.76 -31.76
CA ALA A 774 -0.99 -7.71 -32.65
C ALA A 774 -2.29 -7.16 -33.27
N MET A 775 -2.91 -6.16 -32.64
CA MET A 775 -4.01 -5.40 -33.24
C MET A 775 -3.54 -4.39 -34.30
N GLY A 776 -2.24 -4.14 -34.39
CA GLY A 776 -1.61 -3.22 -35.34
C GLY A 776 -1.39 -1.81 -34.81
N LEU A 777 -1.42 -1.60 -33.48
CA LEU A 777 -1.13 -0.31 -32.85
C LEU A 777 0.36 -0.09 -32.64
N SER A 778 0.77 1.17 -32.57
CA SER A 778 2.10 1.57 -32.14
C SER A 778 2.15 1.77 -30.63
N LEU A 779 3.30 1.48 -30.02
CA LEU A 779 3.56 1.69 -28.60
C LEU A 779 4.86 2.47 -28.43
N SER A 780 4.83 3.48 -27.58
CA SER A 780 6.00 4.29 -27.23
C SER A 780 6.27 4.24 -25.72
N ILE A 781 7.54 4.39 -25.35
CA ILE A 781 7.94 4.59 -23.96
C ILE A 781 8.14 6.06 -23.69
N ASP A 782 7.45 6.57 -22.67
CA ASP A 782 7.54 7.94 -22.20
C ASP A 782 8.45 8.11 -20.97
N ASP A 783 8.91 9.35 -20.75
CA ASP A 783 9.80 9.77 -19.65
C ASP A 783 11.09 8.93 -19.52
N PHE A 784 11.65 8.47 -20.65
CA PHE A 784 12.78 7.54 -20.63
C PHE A 784 14.05 8.18 -20.03
N GLY A 785 14.68 7.47 -19.09
CA GLY A 785 15.93 7.89 -18.43
C GLY A 785 15.74 8.48 -17.04
N THR A 786 14.51 8.69 -16.58
CA THR A 786 14.20 9.14 -15.21
C THR A 786 14.11 7.97 -14.21
N GLY A 787 14.08 6.72 -14.68
CA GLY A 787 13.95 5.49 -13.90
C GLY A 787 15.13 4.50 -14.03
N TYR A 788 15.05 3.39 -13.30
CA TYR A 788 16.05 2.31 -13.33
C TYR A 788 15.76 1.32 -14.47
N SER A 789 16.25 1.63 -15.68
CA SER A 789 16.06 0.76 -16.85
C SER A 789 16.91 -0.51 -16.79
N SER A 790 16.27 -1.66 -16.99
CA SER A 790 16.94 -2.87 -17.46
C SER A 790 17.02 -2.82 -18.99
N LEU A 791 18.16 -2.41 -19.55
CA LEU A 791 18.41 -2.39 -21.01
C LEU A 791 18.05 -3.72 -21.69
N SER A 792 18.20 -4.84 -20.98
CA SER A 792 17.81 -6.17 -21.46
C SER A 792 16.30 -6.32 -21.65
N ALA A 793 15.49 -5.63 -20.85
CA ALA A 793 14.03 -5.65 -20.97
C ALA A 793 13.55 -4.88 -22.20
N LEU A 794 14.19 -3.75 -22.53
CA LEU A 794 13.81 -2.90 -23.67
C LEU A 794 13.79 -3.67 -25.01
N LYS A 795 14.76 -4.58 -25.20
CA LYS A 795 14.84 -5.44 -26.40
C LYS A 795 13.63 -6.36 -26.58
N SER A 796 12.94 -6.69 -25.49
CA SER A 796 11.78 -7.59 -25.50
C SER A 796 10.45 -6.86 -25.69
N PHE A 797 10.46 -5.52 -25.61
CA PHE A 797 9.27 -4.70 -25.69
C PHE A 797 8.82 -4.53 -27.14
N PRO A 798 7.55 -4.76 -27.46
CA PRO A 798 7.00 -4.52 -28.79
C PRO A 798 6.70 -3.02 -28.96
N ILE A 799 7.74 -2.19 -28.92
CA ILE A 799 7.65 -0.72 -29.01
C ILE A 799 8.23 -0.25 -30.34
N SER A 800 7.73 0.88 -30.83
CA SER A 800 8.16 1.50 -32.08
C SER A 800 9.03 2.75 -31.88
N SER A 801 8.95 3.34 -30.69
CA SER A 801 9.45 4.68 -30.42
C SER A 801 9.83 4.85 -28.95
N LEU A 802 10.79 5.72 -28.69
CA LEU A 802 11.28 6.06 -27.37
C LEU A 802 11.35 7.58 -27.22
N LYS A 803 10.75 8.10 -26.14
CA LYS A 803 10.65 9.53 -25.87
C LYS A 803 11.69 9.95 -24.83
N ILE A 804 12.54 10.92 -25.17
CA ILE A 804 13.53 11.51 -24.25
C ILE A 804 12.81 12.54 -23.36
N ASP A 805 12.88 12.35 -22.03
CA ASP A 805 12.26 13.27 -21.08
C ASP A 805 12.79 14.70 -21.24
N LYS A 806 11.87 15.67 -21.13
CA LYS A 806 12.16 17.10 -21.20
C LYS A 806 13.27 17.56 -20.23
N SER A 807 13.48 16.87 -19.10
CA SER A 807 14.54 17.21 -18.13
C SER A 807 15.92 17.14 -18.75
N PHE A 808 16.15 16.14 -19.61
CA PHE A 808 17.42 15.97 -20.34
C PHE A 808 17.51 16.86 -21.57
N VAL A 809 16.38 17.37 -22.08
CA VAL A 809 16.34 18.29 -23.23
C VAL A 809 16.51 19.75 -22.80
N ARG A 810 15.98 20.14 -21.63
CA ARG A 810 15.95 21.54 -21.17
C ARG A 810 17.34 22.13 -21.03
N GLU A 811 18.30 21.36 -20.52
CA GLU A 811 19.64 21.83 -20.16
C GLU A 811 20.72 21.45 -21.20
N LEU A 812 20.33 20.98 -22.40
CA LEU A 812 21.25 20.61 -23.49
C LEU A 812 22.21 21.72 -23.93
N ALA A 813 21.87 22.99 -23.72
CA ALA A 813 22.75 24.09 -24.12
C ALA A 813 23.99 24.22 -23.22
N ASP A 814 23.83 23.95 -21.91
CA ASP A 814 24.79 24.34 -20.88
C ASP A 814 25.32 23.16 -20.04
N ASN A 815 24.71 21.97 -20.13
CA ASN A 815 25.08 20.81 -19.34
C ASN A 815 25.63 19.66 -20.21
N THR A 816 26.91 19.32 -20.01
CA THR A 816 27.59 18.23 -20.72
C THR A 816 27.05 16.85 -20.36
N ASP A 817 26.52 16.67 -19.14
CA ASP A 817 25.98 15.38 -18.70
C ASP A 817 24.65 15.09 -19.40
N ASP A 818 23.77 16.09 -19.53
CA ASP A 818 22.50 15.95 -20.24
C ASP A 818 22.71 15.73 -21.74
N GLN A 819 23.69 16.40 -22.34
CA GLN A 819 24.11 16.13 -23.73
C GLN A 819 24.56 14.67 -23.89
N ALA A 820 25.38 14.16 -22.98
CA ALA A 820 25.85 12.77 -23.02
C ALA A 820 24.70 11.77 -22.85
N ILE A 821 23.74 12.04 -21.97
CA ILE A 821 22.54 11.21 -21.78
C ILE A 821 21.69 11.21 -23.05
N ALA A 822 21.36 12.38 -23.60
CA ALA A 822 20.56 12.48 -24.82
C ALA A 822 21.22 11.73 -26.00
N MET A 823 22.53 11.89 -26.21
CA MET A 823 23.27 11.13 -27.24
C MET A 823 23.24 9.62 -26.99
N ALA A 824 23.38 9.18 -25.74
CA ALA A 824 23.31 7.76 -25.38
C ALA A 824 21.92 7.17 -25.67
N VAL A 825 20.86 7.92 -25.35
CA VAL A 825 19.47 7.51 -25.61
C VAL A 825 19.18 7.44 -27.11
N ILE A 826 19.61 8.43 -27.89
CA ILE A 826 19.48 8.42 -29.36
C ILE A 826 20.18 7.18 -29.94
N SER A 827 21.45 6.96 -29.56
CA SER A 827 22.23 5.82 -30.04
C SER A 827 21.61 4.48 -29.65
N LEU A 828 21.04 4.38 -28.44
CA LEU A 828 20.36 3.18 -27.97
C LEU A 828 19.11 2.87 -28.79
N GLY A 829 18.24 3.87 -29.01
CA GLY A 829 17.02 3.71 -29.78
C GLY A 829 17.32 3.20 -31.19
N HIS A 830 18.26 3.83 -31.90
CA HIS A 830 18.64 3.40 -33.25
C HIS A 830 19.23 1.98 -33.29
N LYS A 831 20.06 1.59 -32.31
CA LYS A 831 20.60 0.22 -32.22
C LYS A 831 19.52 -0.83 -31.99
N LEU A 832 18.38 -0.44 -31.42
CA LEU A 832 17.21 -1.30 -31.21
C LEU A 832 16.16 -1.16 -32.33
N ASN A 833 16.47 -0.42 -33.41
CA ASN A 833 15.57 -0.09 -34.51
C ASN A 833 14.30 0.65 -34.04
N LEU A 834 14.42 1.45 -32.98
CA LEU A 834 13.38 2.33 -32.47
C LEU A 834 13.60 3.75 -32.99
N ARG A 835 12.50 4.46 -33.25
CA ARG A 835 12.55 5.92 -33.48
C ARG A 835 12.72 6.64 -32.16
N VAL A 836 13.48 7.72 -32.15
CA VAL A 836 13.71 8.52 -30.94
C VAL A 836 13.12 9.90 -31.11
N ILE A 837 12.22 10.26 -30.19
CA ILE A 837 11.59 11.57 -30.13
C ILE A 837 12.07 12.35 -28.91
N ALA A 838 12.50 13.59 -29.10
CA ALA A 838 12.89 14.47 -28.01
C ALA A 838 11.73 15.37 -27.58
N GLU A 839 11.42 15.37 -26.29
CA GLU A 839 10.35 16.19 -25.73
C GLU A 839 10.83 17.51 -25.14
N GLY A 840 9.96 18.51 -25.07
CA GLY A 840 10.27 19.78 -24.43
C GLY A 840 11.31 20.60 -25.19
N VAL A 841 11.38 20.48 -26.52
CA VAL A 841 12.24 21.32 -27.35
C VAL A 841 11.67 22.75 -27.39
N GLU A 842 12.36 23.69 -26.75
CA GLU A 842 11.91 25.08 -26.61
C GLU A 842 12.80 26.08 -27.36
N THR A 843 14.03 25.71 -27.71
CA THR A 843 15.01 26.61 -28.35
C THR A 843 15.61 26.02 -29.63
N GLU A 844 16.00 26.90 -30.56
CA GLU A 844 16.71 26.52 -31.79
C GLU A 844 18.03 25.79 -31.52
N GLN A 845 18.70 26.11 -30.41
CA GLN A 845 19.95 25.44 -30.00
C GLN A 845 19.70 23.97 -29.66
N GLN A 846 18.66 23.67 -28.87
CA GLN A 846 18.25 22.29 -28.57
C GLN A 846 17.89 21.53 -29.85
N CYS A 847 17.10 22.15 -30.74
CA CYS A 847 16.73 21.54 -32.02
C CYS A 847 17.94 21.25 -32.91
N THR A 848 18.89 22.18 -32.97
CA THR A 848 20.14 21.99 -33.74
C THR A 848 20.97 20.86 -33.16
N PHE A 849 21.17 20.81 -31.84
CA PHE A 849 21.86 19.72 -31.17
C PHE A 849 21.23 18.35 -31.47
N LEU A 850 19.91 18.25 -31.36
CA LEU A 850 19.18 17.00 -31.62
C LEU A 850 19.31 16.56 -33.08
N ARG A 851 19.23 17.50 -34.02
CA ARG A 851 19.42 17.24 -35.46
C ARG A 851 20.85 16.79 -35.77
N ASP A 852 21.85 17.45 -35.20
CA ASP A 852 23.27 17.14 -35.41
C ASP A 852 23.67 15.77 -34.83
N ASN A 853 22.90 15.27 -33.87
CA ASN A 853 23.06 13.95 -33.25
C ASN A 853 22.06 12.91 -33.79
N ASP A 854 21.48 13.15 -34.97
CA ASP A 854 20.58 12.22 -35.69
C ASP A 854 19.28 11.84 -34.95
N CYS A 855 18.78 12.64 -34.01
CA CYS A 855 17.45 12.43 -33.43
C CYS A 855 16.38 12.46 -34.54
N ASP A 856 15.42 11.53 -34.50
CA ASP A 856 14.45 11.34 -35.59
C ASP A 856 13.33 12.38 -35.55
N GLU A 857 12.79 12.61 -34.36
CA GLU A 857 11.53 13.31 -34.14
C GLU A 857 11.67 14.32 -32.99
N MET A 858 10.88 15.39 -33.01
CA MET A 858 10.80 16.34 -31.91
C MET A 858 9.38 16.74 -31.57
N GLN A 859 9.20 17.11 -30.31
CA GLN A 859 8.00 17.73 -29.79
C GLN A 859 8.36 18.81 -28.78
N GLY A 860 7.75 19.99 -28.89
CA GLY A 860 8.00 21.07 -27.94
C GLY A 860 7.49 22.43 -28.39
N TYR A 861 7.61 23.41 -27.50
CA TYR A 861 7.07 24.76 -27.71
C TYR A 861 7.81 25.56 -28.79
N LEU A 862 9.01 25.14 -29.19
CA LEU A 862 9.69 25.72 -30.34
C LEU A 862 8.83 25.64 -31.60
N PHE A 863 8.18 24.49 -31.82
CA PHE A 863 7.32 24.29 -32.98
C PHE A 863 5.89 24.76 -32.71
N SER A 864 5.26 24.22 -31.67
CA SER A 864 3.90 24.59 -31.28
C SER A 864 3.62 24.19 -29.84
N ARG A 865 2.87 25.06 -29.15
CA ARG A 865 2.17 24.67 -27.92
C ARG A 865 1.04 23.68 -28.24
N PRO A 866 0.47 22.99 -27.24
CA PRO A 866 -0.77 22.25 -27.41
C PRO A 866 -1.89 23.17 -27.88
N VAL A 867 -2.58 22.81 -28.95
CA VAL A 867 -3.60 23.65 -29.61
C VAL A 867 -4.90 22.89 -29.86
N PRO A 868 -6.04 23.58 -30.02
CA PRO A 868 -7.31 22.93 -30.36
C PRO A 868 -7.27 22.23 -31.73
N ALA A 869 -8.18 21.27 -31.94
CA ALA A 869 -8.22 20.45 -33.15
C ALA A 869 -8.30 21.23 -34.47
N ALA A 870 -8.97 22.39 -34.48
CA ALA A 870 -9.10 23.25 -35.66
C ALA A 870 -7.76 23.85 -36.09
N GLN A 871 -6.85 24.14 -35.15
CA GLN A 871 -5.54 24.69 -35.47
C GLN A 871 -4.61 23.62 -36.06
N ILE A 872 -4.68 22.36 -35.57
CA ILE A 872 -3.99 21.23 -36.20
C ILE A 872 -4.42 21.07 -37.66
N ALA A 873 -5.73 21.13 -37.92
CA ALA A 873 -6.25 21.03 -39.28
C ALA A 873 -5.68 22.14 -40.19
N ALA A 874 -5.54 23.37 -39.69
CA ALA A 874 -4.92 24.47 -40.42
C ALA A 874 -3.43 24.20 -40.72
N LEU A 875 -2.65 23.73 -39.73
CA LEU A 875 -1.24 23.39 -39.89
C LEU A 875 -1.04 22.27 -40.94
N LEU A 876 -1.86 21.22 -40.89
CA LEU A 876 -1.80 20.13 -41.87
C LEU A 876 -2.19 20.59 -43.29
N ALA A 877 -3.18 21.47 -43.41
CA ALA A 877 -3.58 22.03 -44.70
C ALA A 877 -2.49 22.95 -45.30
N GLU A 878 -1.80 23.74 -44.46
CA GLU A 878 -0.67 24.55 -44.89
C GLU A 878 0.51 23.69 -45.35
N GLN A 879 0.83 22.64 -44.59
CA GLN A 879 1.83 21.64 -44.96
C GLN A 879 1.53 21.01 -46.34
N ALA A 880 0.29 20.59 -46.58
CA ALA A 880 -0.13 20.02 -47.86
C ALA A 880 0.02 21.03 -49.02
N ARG A 881 -0.29 22.31 -48.80
CA ARG A 881 -0.10 23.38 -49.80
C ARG A 881 1.38 23.60 -50.12
N MET A 882 2.26 23.58 -49.12
CA MET A 882 3.70 23.75 -49.34
C MET A 882 4.31 22.56 -50.07
N GLN A 883 3.89 21.34 -49.75
CA GLN A 883 4.30 20.14 -50.49
C GLN A 883 3.83 20.16 -51.95
N ALA A 884 2.63 20.69 -52.23
CA ALA A 884 2.12 20.88 -53.58
C ALA A 884 2.80 22.04 -54.35
N GLY A 885 3.34 23.04 -53.64
CA GLY A 885 4.00 24.23 -54.20
C GLY A 885 5.52 24.10 -54.41
N CYS A 886 6.19 23.15 -53.76
CA CYS A 886 7.65 22.96 -53.78
C CYS A 886 8.19 22.25 -55.05
N ALA A 887 7.81 22.74 -56.23
CA ALA A 887 8.61 22.61 -57.45
C ALA A 887 9.76 23.66 -57.53
N HIS A 888 10.00 24.43 -56.45
CA HIS A 888 11.16 25.33 -56.30
C HIS A 888 11.56 25.47 -54.81
N PRO A 889 12.86 25.44 -54.44
CA PRO A 889 13.28 25.29 -53.04
C PRO A 889 13.45 26.62 -52.31
N GLY A 890 13.01 26.67 -51.05
CA GLY A 890 13.52 27.62 -50.05
C GLY A 890 12.46 28.37 -49.23
N ARG A 891 11.83 27.70 -48.25
CA ARG A 891 11.30 28.35 -47.03
C ARG A 891 10.97 27.31 -45.94
N SER A 892 11.48 27.52 -44.74
CA SER A 892 11.20 26.73 -43.53
C SER A 892 9.92 27.20 -42.84
N LEU A 893 9.23 26.27 -42.17
CA LEU A 893 8.02 26.47 -41.37
C LEU A 893 8.35 27.26 -40.09
N HIS A 894 7.83 28.48 -39.96
CA HIS A 894 7.58 29.12 -38.66
C HIS A 894 6.10 29.56 -38.62
N PRO A 895 5.37 29.28 -37.53
CA PRO A 895 4.00 29.74 -37.38
C PRO A 895 3.95 31.27 -37.23
N PRO A 896 2.85 31.94 -37.65
CA PRO A 896 2.64 33.35 -37.35
C PRO A 896 2.49 33.55 -35.84
N GLN A 897 3.28 34.47 -35.28
CA GLN A 897 3.16 34.94 -33.90
C GLN A 897 1.71 35.40 -33.65
N ALA A 898 1.00 34.71 -32.76
CA ALA A 898 -0.25 35.18 -32.20
C ALA A 898 0.05 35.90 -30.88
N ASP A 899 -0.38 37.16 -30.81
CA ASP A 899 -0.22 38.07 -29.69
C ASP A 899 -0.78 37.53 -28.37
N VAL A 900 -0.12 37.97 -27.31
CA VAL A 900 -0.34 37.71 -25.89
C VAL A 900 -1.78 38.03 -25.44
N ALA A 901 -2.43 37.05 -24.80
CA ALA A 901 -3.41 37.26 -23.70
C ALA A 901 -3.46 36.00 -22.81
#